data_AF-A0A1E8CV12-F1
#
_entry.id   AF-A0A1E8CV12-F1
#
_cell.length_a   1.000
_cell.length_b   1.000
_cell.length_c   1.000
_cell.angle_alpha   90.00
_cell.angle_beta   90.00
_cell.angle_gamma   90.00
#
_symmetry.space_group_name_H-M   'P 1'
#
loop_
_entity.id
_entity.type
_entity.pdbx_description
1 polymer ?
#
loop_
_entity_poly.entity_id
_entity_poly.type
_entity_poly.pdbx_seq_one_letter_code
_entity_poly.pdbx_strand_id
1 'polypeptide(L)'
;MAAGAALPMPAGDAALLRARARSLRGIEAEARGTPLIHGVLAQRLPEVWAGVAADTAVAESVVLVGRAARVLEALTAAAAALTRYAATLELVRNAVAGLQQQWNGEMAAHTQAVATTRAQAVIDLASAHAVILLTEEHEAVKSRLSWQHAQQVEVLRAAAAAAARAVEAATNRTFPNGAEPTGTALRERLFVGMTFAEGAAAGARSRRLAVGDAAALRRVLGPGASSRSGGSSGQHLTDLLASMRGRAGDPVYAQVVVDELGVNGIQGLLAELSRRDSTASADDLQGVAGLLGQLLLTASNPAAAGLDPRTQRLVDSGSALLRDTVVASLGGEVADSAGSDRYAGYWLMGQLVTGARHSGWTGTIAPGFLQRLVTGTARAEVAETRDDDLRRRHGATVAPHGSDHFTSFFDDANRSGDALHVLLSEVGDDPVAQRELLAGTFDGGILTDTRGGPISVAAYLARRFVTYNANAPATSNDLHLATTDDLARLMRASSVGGGALAATLRGKVMAEIGRVSGYAQQGVSSTRQYEHNTAAVENQAVDWALAMHANVTRALNTPGLALDSDEYASPVGGDFQPVLSVGELSNLVGAFTLSTDFSAGPKAPAENYQRLMTGSVADARADAVSGLSVDDGIQRMAFFDASASWALIGLARRQDELNASMWSNLAEATNFVVALRKGPRELRDHVKTLVVDGSTKGDYEKLAISMVRSDVELKQSFANEQRTAALTGLLNGIRSTTATGPDSLKVLLKSGTNRLTPLPSAGSVLLARVTEIDAAVRAVERRPEPTPLNLTPTLRALAHGAQFVYDPLTGGSLDRSDVDHLKQHEIDTAERLMHAGHRIEFIHATGTGTSPDVRLDGELWEFKALSGSSTSTVVTAIRRGGSQSSRILVDATESGLPLRDILGAVDNALLRYGSAPAVDGGRGTIEVVRVILRDGRTVERRV
;
A
#
# COMPACT_ATOMS: atom_id res chain seq x y z
N MET A 1 26.43 93.22 58.97
CA MET A 1 25.46 92.27 59.54
C MET A 1 25.44 91.02 58.67
N ALA A 2 26.31 90.07 58.95
CA ALA A 2 26.26 88.74 58.34
C ALA A 2 25.32 87.88 59.21
N ALA A 3 24.22 87.42 58.63
CA ALA A 3 23.32 86.47 59.27
C ALA A 3 24.11 85.19 59.57
N GLY A 4 24.27 84.85 60.86
CA GLY A 4 24.91 83.61 61.29
C GLY A 4 24.15 82.41 60.73
N ALA A 5 24.89 81.48 60.13
CA ALA A 5 24.34 80.28 59.50
C ALA A 5 23.44 79.51 60.47
N ALA A 6 22.19 79.24 60.06
CA ALA A 6 21.23 78.46 60.81
C ALA A 6 21.57 76.96 60.73
N LEU A 7 21.27 76.21 61.81
CA LEU A 7 21.29 74.76 61.80
C LEU A 7 20.19 74.25 60.84
N PRO A 8 20.54 73.54 59.75
CA PRO A 8 19.57 73.16 58.74
C PRO A 8 18.57 72.16 59.31
N MET A 9 17.28 72.43 59.08
CA MET A 9 16.20 71.53 59.44
C MET A 9 16.19 70.29 58.53
N PRO A 10 16.05 69.08 59.08
CA PRO A 10 15.93 67.88 58.28
C PRO A 10 14.68 67.93 57.37
N ALA A 11 14.87 67.62 56.08
CA ALA A 11 13.78 67.50 55.12
C ALA A 11 13.04 66.16 55.27
N GLY A 12 11.75 66.15 54.94
CA GLY A 12 10.92 64.93 54.90
C GLY A 12 9.48 65.15 55.37
N ASP A 13 8.62 64.19 55.03
CA ASP A 13 7.19 64.19 55.36
C ASP A 13 6.84 62.97 56.23
N ALA A 14 6.72 63.20 57.55
CA ALA A 14 6.35 62.18 58.52
C ALA A 14 4.90 61.68 58.32
N ALA A 15 4.00 62.53 57.82
CA ALA A 15 2.61 62.14 57.56
C ALA A 15 2.54 61.17 56.37
N LEU A 16 3.30 61.43 55.30
CA LEU A 16 3.43 60.53 54.16
C LEU A 16 4.02 59.17 54.56
N LEU A 17 5.09 59.16 55.37
CA LEU A 17 5.71 57.92 55.86
C LEU A 17 4.71 57.07 56.67
N ARG A 18 3.91 57.69 57.55
CA ARG A 18 2.85 56.99 58.30
C ARG A 18 1.70 56.54 57.41
N ALA A 19 1.32 57.33 56.40
CA ALA A 19 0.31 56.93 55.42
C ALA A 19 0.75 55.68 54.65
N ARG A 20 2.00 55.63 54.20
CA ARG A 20 2.58 54.44 53.54
C ARG A 20 2.65 53.25 54.49
N ALA A 21 3.09 53.44 55.73
CA ALA A 21 3.09 52.36 56.74
C ALA A 21 1.68 51.79 57.00
N ARG A 22 0.65 52.64 57.06
CA ARG A 22 -0.76 52.21 57.19
C ARG A 22 -1.24 51.44 55.96
N SER A 23 -0.90 51.90 54.76
CA SER A 23 -1.23 51.20 53.51
C SER A 23 -0.63 49.80 53.46
N LEU A 24 0.65 49.64 53.84
CA LEU A 24 1.31 48.33 53.90
C LEU A 24 0.62 47.39 54.92
N ARG A 25 0.23 47.89 56.10
CA ARG A 25 -0.52 47.10 57.08
C ARG A 25 -1.93 46.74 56.61
N GLY A 26 -2.58 47.64 55.87
CA GLY A 26 -3.89 47.37 55.27
C GLY A 26 -3.82 46.20 54.28
N ILE A 27 -2.85 46.24 53.37
CA ILE A 27 -2.58 45.17 52.39
C ILE A 27 -2.25 43.86 53.10
N GLU A 28 -1.43 43.90 54.15
CA GLU A 28 -1.11 42.72 54.95
C GLU A 28 -2.35 42.11 55.61
N ALA A 29 -3.18 42.92 56.27
CA ALA A 29 -4.38 42.47 56.96
C ALA A 29 -5.40 41.85 56.00
N GLU A 30 -5.60 42.48 54.84
CA GLU A 30 -6.45 41.97 53.76
C GLU A 30 -5.93 40.61 53.26
N ALA A 31 -4.64 40.51 52.97
CA ALA A 31 -4.03 39.28 52.47
C ALA A 31 -4.09 38.14 53.50
N ARG A 32 -3.89 38.42 54.79
CA ARG A 32 -4.01 37.42 55.86
C ARG A 32 -5.42 36.86 56.00
N GLY A 33 -6.45 37.66 55.68
CA GLY A 33 -7.85 37.22 55.68
C GLY A 33 -8.22 36.33 54.50
N THR A 34 -7.32 36.10 53.54
CA THR A 34 -7.62 35.27 52.38
C THR A 34 -7.63 33.77 52.74
N PRO A 35 -8.56 32.98 52.18
CA PRO A 35 -8.60 31.53 52.39
C PRO A 35 -7.29 30.81 52.03
N LEU A 36 -6.50 31.38 51.11
CA LEU A 36 -5.19 30.86 50.73
C LEU A 36 -4.25 30.83 51.94
N ILE A 37 -4.07 31.96 52.64
CA ILE A 37 -3.18 32.05 53.81
C ILE A 37 -3.65 31.16 54.97
N HIS A 38 -4.96 30.97 55.09
CA HIS A 38 -5.55 30.04 56.06
C HIS A 38 -5.40 28.56 55.68
N GLY A 39 -4.75 28.23 54.56
CA GLY A 39 -4.50 26.84 54.15
C GLY A 39 -5.76 26.09 53.70
N VAL A 40 -6.86 26.80 53.44
CA VAL A 40 -8.14 26.21 53.03
C VAL A 40 -8.00 25.42 51.73
N LEU A 41 -7.12 25.87 50.83
CA LEU A 41 -6.86 25.19 49.56
C LEU A 41 -6.33 23.75 49.77
N ALA A 42 -5.38 23.56 50.70
CA ALA A 42 -4.81 22.25 51.01
C ALA A 42 -5.84 21.30 51.61
N GLN A 43 -6.84 21.84 52.34
CA GLN A 43 -7.93 21.06 52.93
C GLN A 43 -8.99 20.66 51.91
N ARG A 44 -9.33 21.56 50.97
CA ARG A 44 -10.39 21.37 49.98
C ARG A 44 -9.95 20.60 48.74
N LEU A 45 -8.68 20.69 48.33
CA LEU A 45 -8.19 20.03 47.12
C LEU A 45 -8.42 18.50 47.13
N PRO A 46 -8.17 17.77 48.24
CA PRO A 46 -8.45 16.33 48.31
C PRO A 46 -9.95 15.97 48.24
N GLU A 47 -10.86 16.91 48.53
CA GLU A 47 -12.30 16.67 48.42
C GLU A 47 -12.78 16.63 46.96
N VAL A 48 -12.03 17.28 46.06
CA VAL A 48 -12.43 17.48 44.65
C VAL A 48 -11.54 16.72 43.68
N TRP A 49 -10.24 16.55 44.00
CA TRP A 49 -9.24 15.91 43.14
C TRP A 49 -8.60 14.70 43.84
N ALA A 50 -8.17 13.70 43.05
CA ALA A 50 -7.54 12.49 43.56
C ALA A 50 -6.24 12.10 42.80
N GLY A 51 -5.38 11.35 43.50
CA GLY A 51 -4.11 10.81 42.99
C GLY A 51 -2.97 11.84 42.92
N VAL A 52 -1.89 11.48 42.22
CA VAL A 52 -0.62 12.25 42.15
C VAL A 52 -0.79 13.75 41.86
N ALA A 53 -1.74 14.13 41.01
CA ALA A 53 -2.01 15.54 40.71
C ALA A 53 -2.58 16.31 41.92
N ALA A 54 -3.44 15.67 42.72
CA ALA A 54 -3.98 16.25 43.95
C ALA A 54 -2.88 16.38 45.01
N ASP A 55 -2.06 15.33 45.19
CA ASP A 55 -0.95 15.34 46.15
C ASP A 55 0.07 16.44 45.81
N THR A 56 0.42 16.57 44.53
CA THR A 56 1.32 17.62 44.04
C THR A 56 0.73 19.02 44.23
N ALA A 57 -0.56 19.21 43.91
CA ALA A 57 -1.23 20.49 44.09
C ALA A 57 -1.33 20.89 45.59
N VAL A 58 -1.57 19.93 46.49
CA VAL A 58 -1.55 20.16 47.94
C VAL A 58 -0.14 20.57 48.38
N ALA A 59 0.90 19.83 47.97
CA ALA A 59 2.28 20.15 48.32
C ALA A 59 2.69 21.54 47.84
N GLU A 60 2.39 21.89 46.58
CA GLU A 60 2.69 23.21 46.03
C GLU A 60 1.89 24.33 46.69
N SER A 61 0.64 24.07 47.10
CA SER A 61 -0.16 25.04 47.84
C SER A 61 0.47 25.41 49.19
N VAL A 62 1.05 24.44 49.89
CA VAL A 62 1.78 24.68 51.15
C VAL A 62 3.03 25.53 50.90
N VAL A 63 3.77 25.26 49.82
CA VAL A 63 4.92 26.07 49.42
C VAL A 63 4.49 27.50 49.07
N LEU A 64 3.38 27.67 48.36
CA LEU A 64 2.82 28.98 48.00
C LEU A 64 2.42 29.78 49.24
N VAL A 65 1.74 29.15 50.20
CA VAL A 65 1.40 29.78 51.50
C VAL A 65 2.67 30.20 52.24
N GLY A 66 3.69 29.35 52.29
CA GLY A 66 4.97 29.68 52.92
C GLY A 66 5.76 30.81 52.21
N ARG A 67 5.62 30.96 50.89
CA ARG A 67 6.19 32.10 50.15
C ARG A 67 5.40 33.38 50.43
N ALA A 68 4.07 33.32 50.39
CA ALA A 68 3.21 34.46 50.67
C ALA A 68 3.39 34.96 52.11
N ALA A 69 3.45 34.07 53.10
CA ALA A 69 3.70 34.44 54.50
C ALA A 69 5.01 35.24 54.68
N ARG A 70 6.10 34.84 54.01
CA ARG A 70 7.39 35.56 54.05
C ARG A 70 7.34 36.96 53.42
N VAL A 71 6.48 37.16 52.43
CA VAL A 71 6.21 38.50 51.86
C VAL A 71 5.43 39.33 52.87
N LEU A 72 4.37 38.78 53.47
CA LEU A 72 3.57 39.48 54.48
C LEU A 72 4.40 39.92 55.69
N GLU A 73 5.26 39.05 56.21
CA GLU A 73 6.21 39.40 57.29
C GLU A 73 7.13 40.57 56.91
N ALA A 74 7.58 40.62 55.65
CA ALA A 74 8.43 41.71 55.17
C ALA A 74 7.66 43.04 55.06
N LEU A 75 6.38 43.01 54.65
CA LEU A 75 5.51 44.19 54.65
C LEU A 75 5.30 44.71 56.08
N THR A 76 5.07 43.82 57.05
CA THR A 76 4.96 44.20 58.47
C THR A 76 6.24 44.87 58.97
N ALA A 77 7.41 44.28 58.66
CA ALA A 77 8.71 44.84 59.04
C ALA A 77 8.98 46.22 58.41
N ALA A 78 8.66 46.39 57.12
CA ALA A 78 8.78 47.66 56.41
C ALA A 78 7.85 48.73 56.99
N ALA A 79 6.59 48.40 57.28
CA ALA A 79 5.64 49.31 57.91
C ALA A 79 6.11 49.77 59.30
N ALA A 80 6.66 48.85 60.11
CA ALA A 80 7.23 49.19 61.41
C ALA A 80 8.46 50.11 61.27
N ALA A 81 9.34 49.85 60.31
CA ALA A 81 10.53 50.68 60.07
C ALA A 81 10.16 52.09 59.59
N LEU A 82 9.19 52.23 58.69
CA LEU A 82 8.66 53.54 58.25
C LEU A 82 8.00 54.31 59.40
N THR A 83 7.28 53.63 60.28
CA THR A 83 6.69 54.25 61.48
C THR A 83 7.77 54.79 62.42
N ARG A 84 8.84 54.00 62.66
CA ARG A 84 9.99 54.42 63.47
C ARG A 84 10.74 55.59 62.84
N TYR A 85 10.93 55.57 61.51
CA TYR A 85 11.57 56.68 60.80
C TYR A 85 10.74 57.96 60.90
N ALA A 86 9.41 57.88 60.73
CA ALA A 86 8.52 59.03 60.90
C ALA A 86 8.59 59.63 62.32
N ALA A 87 8.58 58.78 63.35
CA ALA A 87 8.69 59.23 64.75
C ALA A 87 10.07 59.85 65.03
N THR A 88 11.14 59.27 64.50
CA THR A 88 12.51 59.79 64.63
C THR A 88 12.65 61.14 63.92
N LEU A 89 12.06 61.30 62.74
CA LEU A 89 12.05 62.56 61.99
C LEU A 89 11.40 63.69 62.79
N GLU A 90 10.26 63.45 63.43
CA GLU A 90 9.61 64.46 64.27
C GLU A 90 10.42 64.79 65.53
N LEU A 91 10.95 63.77 66.21
CA LEU A 91 11.80 63.97 67.39
C LEU A 91 13.05 64.78 67.04
N VAL A 92 13.73 64.44 65.95
CA VAL A 92 14.93 65.16 65.48
C VAL A 92 14.56 66.57 65.01
N ARG A 93 13.43 66.77 64.32
CA ARG A 93 12.97 68.13 63.95
C ARG A 93 12.71 69.00 65.18
N ASN A 94 12.08 68.43 66.22
CA ASN A 94 11.86 69.15 67.47
C ASN A 94 13.17 69.44 68.21
N ALA A 95 14.10 68.49 68.24
CA ALA A 95 15.42 68.66 68.85
C ALA A 95 16.25 69.73 68.11
N VAL A 96 16.27 69.71 66.77
CA VAL A 96 16.95 70.72 65.94
C VAL A 96 16.31 72.09 66.08
N ALA A 97 14.98 72.19 66.19
CA ALA A 97 14.31 73.45 66.50
C ALA A 97 14.72 74.00 67.87
N GLY A 98 14.85 73.14 68.88
CA GLY A 98 15.38 73.50 70.20
C GLY A 98 16.84 73.96 70.15
N LEU A 99 17.70 73.23 69.43
CA LEU A 99 19.10 73.64 69.20
C LEU A 99 19.19 74.96 68.43
N GLN A 100 18.29 75.21 67.47
CA GLN A 100 18.22 76.47 66.73
C GLN A 100 17.77 77.62 67.64
N GLN A 101 16.83 77.38 68.56
CA GLN A 101 16.44 78.39 69.54
C GLN A 101 17.59 78.72 70.50
N GLN A 102 18.33 77.70 70.96
CA GLN A 102 19.55 77.89 71.75
C GLN A 102 20.60 78.67 70.96
N TRP A 103 20.88 78.27 69.72
CA TRP A 103 21.80 78.98 68.83
C TRP A 103 21.43 80.45 68.67
N ASN A 104 20.15 80.76 68.43
CA ASN A 104 19.66 82.13 68.31
C ASN A 104 19.81 82.91 69.63
N GLY A 105 19.53 82.28 70.77
CA GLY A 105 19.70 82.87 72.10
C GLY A 105 21.17 83.18 72.42
N GLU A 106 22.07 82.23 72.16
CA GLU A 106 23.52 82.40 72.35
C GLU A 106 24.10 83.46 71.41
N MET A 107 23.65 83.51 70.14
CA MET A 107 24.02 84.57 69.20
C MET A 107 23.58 85.96 69.69
N ALA A 108 22.38 86.07 70.27
CA ALA A 108 21.88 87.33 70.84
C ALA A 108 22.65 87.72 72.10
N ALA A 109 22.90 86.76 73.00
CA ALA A 109 23.66 86.96 74.23
C ALA A 109 25.12 87.37 73.95
N HIS A 110 25.80 86.71 73.01
CA HIS A 110 27.15 87.10 72.58
C HIS A 110 27.16 88.51 71.96
N THR A 111 26.19 88.83 71.09
CA THR A 111 26.08 90.16 70.48
C THR A 111 25.89 91.24 71.54
N GLN A 112 25.04 90.99 72.54
CA GLN A 112 24.83 91.90 73.67
C GLN A 112 26.08 92.03 74.54
N ALA A 113 26.73 90.92 74.91
CA ALA A 113 27.95 90.91 75.73
C ALA A 113 29.11 91.65 75.05
N VAL A 114 29.33 91.44 73.74
CA VAL A 114 30.32 92.18 72.95
C VAL A 114 29.96 93.66 72.86
N ALA A 115 28.68 94.01 72.68
CA ALA A 115 28.25 95.41 72.64
C ALA A 115 28.43 96.12 74.00
N THR A 116 28.09 95.47 75.11
CA THR A 116 28.29 95.98 76.47
C THR A 116 29.78 96.15 76.79
N THR A 117 30.61 95.14 76.46
CA THR A 117 32.07 95.19 76.67
C THR A 117 32.72 96.30 75.83
N ARG A 118 32.23 96.53 74.59
CA ARG A 118 32.67 97.65 73.74
C ARG A 118 32.20 99.01 74.25
N ALA A 119 31.00 99.10 74.83
CA ALA A 119 30.45 100.35 75.38
C ALA A 119 31.12 100.79 76.69
N GLN A 120 31.62 99.84 77.50
CA GLN A 120 32.34 100.11 78.74
C GLN A 120 33.82 100.48 78.53
N ALA A 121 34.36 100.30 77.32
CA ALA A 121 35.78 100.47 77.03
C ALA A 121 36.09 101.88 76.52
N VAL A 122 36.76 102.69 77.35
CA VAL A 122 37.64 103.77 76.86
C VAL A 122 38.94 103.12 76.41
N ILE A 123 38.99 102.62 75.18
CA ILE A 123 40.15 102.02 74.45
C ILE A 123 41.32 101.57 75.37
N ASP A 124 41.19 100.41 76.02
CA ASP A 124 42.24 99.70 76.78
C ASP A 124 42.41 98.28 76.21
N LEU A 125 43.66 97.79 76.18
CA LEU A 125 44.09 96.45 75.78
C LEU A 125 43.30 95.33 76.52
N ALA A 126 42.91 95.58 77.77
CA ALA A 126 42.11 94.64 78.57
C ALA A 126 40.74 94.33 77.95
N SER A 127 40.05 95.34 77.40
CA SER A 127 38.73 95.16 76.77
C SER A 127 38.81 94.46 75.41
N ALA A 128 39.89 94.67 74.66
CA ALA A 128 40.15 93.94 73.42
C ALA A 128 40.38 92.45 73.70
N HIS A 129 41.13 92.13 74.75
CA HIS A 129 41.35 90.75 75.18
C HIS A 129 40.07 90.08 75.67
N ALA A 130 39.20 90.79 76.40
CA ALA A 130 37.89 90.28 76.81
C ALA A 130 36.95 89.97 75.62
N VAL A 131 36.96 90.79 74.57
CA VAL A 131 36.19 90.50 73.34
C VAL A 131 36.72 89.27 72.60
N ILE A 132 38.04 89.04 72.61
CA ILE A 132 38.65 87.82 72.04
C ILE A 132 38.18 86.59 72.83
N LEU A 133 38.27 86.61 74.16
CA LEU A 133 37.81 85.51 75.01
C LEU A 133 36.31 85.22 74.84
N LEU A 134 35.47 86.25 74.79
CA LEU A 134 34.03 86.11 74.52
C LEU A 134 33.74 85.51 73.12
N THR A 135 34.64 85.76 72.16
CA THR A 135 34.55 85.20 70.80
C THR A 135 35.02 83.75 70.77
N GLU A 136 36.06 83.39 71.52
CA GLU A 136 36.53 82.00 71.70
C GLU A 136 35.47 81.15 72.41
N GLU A 137 34.85 81.66 73.48
CA GLU A 137 33.73 81.00 74.17
C GLU A 137 32.52 80.81 73.24
N HIS A 138 32.21 81.82 72.42
CA HIS A 138 31.13 81.74 71.44
C HIS A 138 31.38 80.68 70.36
N GLU A 139 32.61 80.60 69.83
CA GLU A 139 32.98 79.56 68.86
C GLU A 139 32.98 78.16 69.48
N ALA A 140 33.32 78.02 70.77
CA ALA A 140 33.18 76.75 71.50
C ALA A 140 31.71 76.34 71.67
N VAL A 141 30.81 77.29 71.98
CA VAL A 141 29.36 77.05 72.08
C VAL A 141 28.77 76.66 70.71
N LYS A 142 29.15 77.37 69.64
CA LYS A 142 28.74 77.00 68.28
C LYS A 142 29.21 75.59 67.92
N SER A 143 30.48 75.27 68.17
CA SER A 143 31.05 73.95 67.90
C SER A 143 30.29 72.85 68.64
N ARG A 144 29.93 73.09 69.91
CA ARG A 144 29.11 72.16 70.72
C ARG A 144 27.70 71.98 70.12
N LEU A 145 27.01 73.06 69.76
CA LEU A 145 25.67 73.01 69.17
C LEU A 145 25.67 72.34 67.78
N SER A 146 26.69 72.61 66.96
CA SER A 146 26.89 71.95 65.66
C SER A 146 27.19 70.46 65.83
N TRP A 147 27.97 70.07 66.84
CA TRP A 147 28.21 68.66 67.15
C TRP A 147 26.92 67.95 67.61
N GLN A 148 26.14 68.58 68.49
CA GLN A 148 24.83 68.06 68.92
C GLN A 148 23.87 67.93 67.74
N HIS A 149 23.84 68.92 66.82
CA HIS A 149 23.06 68.83 65.58
C HIS A 149 23.52 67.64 64.72
N ALA A 150 24.83 67.47 64.52
CA ALA A 150 25.38 66.35 63.76
C ALA A 150 24.98 64.99 64.36
N GLN A 151 24.97 64.87 65.69
CA GLN A 151 24.48 63.66 66.37
C GLN A 151 22.99 63.38 66.09
N GLN A 152 22.15 64.42 66.14
CA GLN A 152 20.71 64.27 65.86
C GLN A 152 20.46 63.88 64.39
N VAL A 153 21.22 64.46 63.45
CA VAL A 153 21.17 64.08 62.03
C VAL A 153 21.63 62.64 61.83
N GLU A 154 22.64 62.17 62.56
CA GLU A 154 23.13 60.80 62.45
C GLU A 154 22.10 59.77 62.94
N VAL A 155 21.40 60.06 64.04
CA VAL A 155 20.26 59.24 64.50
C VAL A 155 19.17 59.15 63.42
N LEU A 156 18.87 60.27 62.74
CA LEU A 156 17.92 60.28 61.64
C LEU A 156 18.41 59.46 60.44
N ARG A 157 19.68 59.58 60.06
CA ARG A 157 20.28 58.80 58.96
C ARG A 157 20.24 57.30 59.24
N ALA A 158 20.55 56.88 60.47
CA ALA A 158 20.48 55.48 60.86
C ALA A 158 19.05 54.94 60.75
N ALA A 159 18.03 55.70 61.19
CA ALA A 159 16.63 55.34 61.04
C ALA A 159 16.17 55.29 59.57
N ALA A 160 16.61 56.26 58.75
CA ALA A 160 16.34 56.29 57.32
C ALA A 160 16.94 55.08 56.60
N ALA A 161 18.21 54.75 56.89
CA ALA A 161 18.88 53.58 56.32
C ALA A 161 18.22 52.27 56.73
N ALA A 162 17.77 52.16 57.99
CA ALA A 162 17.02 51.00 58.46
C ALA A 162 15.66 50.85 57.74
N ALA A 163 14.94 51.95 57.52
CA ALA A 163 13.70 51.95 56.75
C ALA A 163 13.93 51.60 55.28
N ALA A 164 14.96 52.17 54.65
CA ALA A 164 15.32 51.86 53.27
C ALA A 164 15.64 50.36 53.09
N ARG A 165 16.47 49.79 53.96
CA ARG A 165 16.78 48.34 53.94
C ARG A 165 15.55 47.47 54.13
N ALA A 166 14.62 47.87 55.01
CA ALA A 166 13.39 47.10 55.24
C ALA A 166 12.45 47.15 54.02
N VAL A 167 12.33 48.31 53.37
CA VAL A 167 11.56 48.45 52.12
C VAL A 167 12.21 47.67 50.99
N GLU A 168 13.52 47.77 50.82
CA GLU A 168 14.27 47.02 49.82
C GLU A 168 14.14 45.50 50.04
N ALA A 169 14.24 45.03 51.28
CA ALA A 169 14.03 43.61 51.61
C ALA A 169 12.61 43.13 51.28
N ALA A 170 11.59 43.97 51.49
CA ALA A 170 10.22 43.65 51.08
C ALA A 170 10.08 43.61 49.55
N THR A 171 10.70 44.55 48.84
CA THR A 171 10.73 44.58 47.37
C THR A 171 11.43 43.34 46.80
N ASN A 172 12.63 42.98 47.27
CA ASN A 172 13.41 41.85 46.77
C ASN A 172 12.77 40.48 47.09
N ARG A 173 11.92 40.41 48.12
CA ARG A 173 11.11 39.22 48.41
C ARG A 173 9.92 39.09 47.47
N THR A 174 9.40 40.21 46.96
CA THR A 174 8.22 40.27 46.10
C THR A 174 8.59 40.16 44.62
N PHE A 175 9.67 40.82 44.21
CA PHE A 175 10.15 40.89 42.83
C PHE A 175 11.62 40.46 42.73
N PRO A 176 12.06 39.83 41.63
CA PRO A 176 13.47 39.63 41.35
C PRO A 176 14.24 40.96 41.28
N ASN A 177 15.51 40.96 41.69
CA ASN A 177 16.36 42.15 41.63
C ASN A 177 16.43 42.68 40.19
N GLY A 178 16.02 43.93 39.97
CA GLY A 178 16.06 44.60 38.67
C GLY A 178 14.88 44.29 37.73
N ALA A 179 13.90 43.47 38.15
CA ALA A 179 12.69 43.23 37.37
C ALA A 179 11.65 44.34 37.59
N GLU A 180 10.93 44.71 36.52
CA GLU A 180 9.78 45.61 36.65
C GLU A 180 8.65 44.96 37.47
N PRO A 181 7.97 45.72 38.35
CA PRO A 181 6.92 45.22 39.22
C PRO A 181 5.62 44.96 38.46
N THR A 182 5.61 43.93 37.62
CA THR A 182 4.45 43.46 36.87
C THR A 182 3.80 42.26 37.55
N GLY A 183 2.51 42.04 37.28
CA GLY A 183 1.81 40.83 37.75
C GLY A 183 2.42 39.53 37.22
N THR A 184 3.08 39.58 36.06
CA THR A 184 3.79 38.43 35.45
C THR A 184 5.06 38.09 36.23
N ALA A 185 5.91 39.09 36.52
CA ALA A 185 7.13 38.90 37.30
C ALA A 185 6.84 38.37 38.70
N LEU A 186 5.74 38.82 39.32
CA LEU A 186 5.28 38.29 40.60
C LEU A 186 4.85 36.82 40.50
N ARG A 187 4.07 36.45 39.48
CA ARG A 187 3.65 35.04 39.30
C ARG A 187 4.83 34.12 39.04
N GLU A 188 5.76 34.52 38.17
CA GLU A 188 6.99 33.77 37.93
C GLU A 188 7.74 33.55 39.24
N ARG A 189 7.97 34.62 40.01
CA ARG A 189 8.63 34.52 41.33
C ARG A 189 7.90 33.61 42.32
N LEU A 190 6.57 33.67 42.36
CA LEU A 190 5.76 32.85 43.26
C LEU A 190 5.71 31.38 42.85
N PHE A 191 5.71 31.09 41.55
CA PHE A 191 5.59 29.74 41.02
C PHE A 191 6.93 29.06 40.70
N VAL A 192 8.07 29.76 40.73
CA VAL A 192 9.39 29.15 40.45
C VAL A 192 9.57 27.80 41.17
N GLY A 193 9.75 26.72 40.41
CA GLY A 193 9.99 25.37 40.94
C GLY A 193 8.72 24.67 41.47
N MET A 194 7.54 25.19 41.15
CA MET A 194 6.24 24.57 41.37
C MET A 194 5.74 24.00 40.04
N THR A 195 6.13 22.76 39.75
CA THR A 195 5.86 22.08 38.48
C THR A 195 4.39 22.11 38.03
N PHE A 196 3.44 21.96 38.95
CA PHE A 196 2.01 21.95 38.66
C PHE A 196 1.48 23.36 38.37
N ALA A 197 1.86 24.37 39.16
CA ALA A 197 1.49 25.76 38.92
C ALA A 197 2.13 26.35 37.64
N GLU A 198 3.41 26.05 37.40
CA GLU A 198 4.14 26.44 36.20
C GLU A 198 3.54 25.76 34.96
N GLY A 199 3.28 24.45 35.04
CA GLY A 199 2.64 23.68 33.98
C GLY A 199 1.24 24.20 33.63
N ALA A 200 0.41 24.50 34.63
CA ALA A 200 -0.91 25.09 34.40
C ALA A 200 -0.85 26.48 33.74
N ALA A 201 0.12 27.32 34.14
CA ALA A 201 0.31 28.64 33.53
C ALA A 201 0.82 28.55 32.09
N ALA A 202 1.75 27.62 31.81
CA ALA A 202 2.23 27.32 30.47
C ALA A 202 1.08 26.81 29.59
N GLY A 203 0.31 25.82 30.06
CA GLY A 203 -0.85 25.30 29.36
C GLY A 203 -1.88 26.39 29.04
N ALA A 204 -2.24 27.26 29.99
CA ALA A 204 -3.17 28.36 29.75
C ALA A 204 -2.65 29.40 28.73
N ARG A 205 -1.33 29.57 28.61
CA ARG A 205 -0.71 30.40 27.57
C ARG A 205 -0.81 29.71 26.21
N SER A 206 -0.44 28.44 26.12
CA SER A 206 -0.52 27.65 24.88
C SER A 206 -1.94 27.60 24.33
N ARG A 207 -2.95 27.38 25.18
CA ARG A 207 -4.37 27.40 24.78
C ARG A 207 -4.81 28.75 24.19
N ARG A 208 -4.43 29.87 24.82
CA ARG A 208 -4.78 31.21 24.30
C ARG A 208 -4.15 31.50 22.94
N LEU A 209 -2.89 31.10 22.76
CA LEU A 209 -2.20 31.22 21.48
C LEU A 209 -2.86 30.34 20.41
N ALA A 210 -3.18 29.09 20.75
CA ALA A 210 -3.84 28.14 19.86
C ALA A 210 -5.18 28.66 19.33
N VAL A 211 -6.06 29.19 20.20
CA VAL A 211 -7.35 29.76 19.78
C VAL A 211 -7.15 30.95 18.82
N GLY A 212 -6.20 31.84 19.12
CA GLY A 212 -5.89 32.98 18.28
C GLY A 212 -5.37 32.58 16.89
N ASP A 213 -4.43 31.62 16.87
CA ASP A 213 -3.80 31.12 15.65
C ASP A 213 -4.80 30.30 14.80
N ALA A 214 -5.65 29.46 15.40
CA ALA A 214 -6.70 28.72 14.70
C ALA A 214 -7.75 29.65 14.06
N ALA A 215 -8.15 30.72 14.77
CA ALA A 215 -9.04 31.74 14.23
C ALA A 215 -8.39 32.58 13.12
N ALA A 216 -7.08 32.81 13.18
CA ALA A 216 -6.33 33.43 12.09
C ALA A 216 -6.25 32.51 10.86
N LEU A 217 -5.94 31.23 11.06
CA LEU A 217 -5.81 30.24 10.00
C LEU A 217 -7.13 30.07 9.23
N ARG A 218 -8.26 29.94 9.93
CA ARG A 218 -9.61 29.89 9.31
C ARG A 218 -9.93 31.12 8.47
N ARG A 219 -9.49 32.31 8.89
CA ARG A 219 -9.75 33.55 8.13
C ARG A 219 -8.93 33.64 6.86
N VAL A 220 -7.69 33.15 6.89
CA VAL A 220 -6.76 33.19 5.74
C VAL A 220 -7.07 32.09 4.72
N LEU A 221 -7.55 30.93 5.18
CA LEU A 221 -7.80 29.75 4.35
C LEU A 221 -9.28 29.46 4.06
N GLY A 222 -10.21 30.14 4.73
CA GLY A 222 -11.64 29.90 4.58
C GLY A 222 -12.26 30.38 3.25
N PRO A 223 -13.51 29.98 2.96
CA PRO A 223 -14.23 30.32 1.73
C PRO A 223 -14.36 31.84 1.55
N GLY A 224 -13.88 32.37 0.42
CA GLY A 224 -13.93 33.81 0.11
C GLY A 224 -12.71 34.64 0.56
N ALA A 225 -11.63 34.01 1.05
CA ALA A 225 -10.37 34.72 1.34
C ALA A 225 -9.74 35.37 0.09
N SER A 226 -9.92 34.77 -1.09
CA SER A 226 -9.34 35.23 -2.37
C SER A 226 -9.94 36.54 -2.89
N SER A 227 -11.14 36.93 -2.44
CA SER A 227 -11.82 38.13 -2.94
C SER A 227 -11.53 39.40 -2.14
N ARG A 228 -10.79 39.31 -1.02
CA ARG A 228 -10.63 40.43 -0.07
C ARG A 228 -9.20 40.96 0.13
N SER A 229 -8.17 40.36 -0.46
CA SER A 229 -6.80 40.83 -0.24
C SER A 229 -5.92 40.71 -1.47
N GLY A 230 -5.61 41.85 -2.10
CA GLY A 230 -4.49 41.92 -3.05
C GLY A 230 -3.15 41.76 -2.33
N GLY A 231 -2.22 41.01 -2.93
CA GLY A 231 -0.76 40.95 -2.68
C GLY A 231 -0.24 40.55 -1.28
N SER A 232 -0.80 41.14 -0.21
CA SER A 232 -0.37 41.02 1.20
C SER A 232 -0.78 39.72 1.90
N SER A 233 -1.70 38.94 1.32
CA SER A 233 -2.25 37.72 1.92
C SER A 233 -1.23 36.59 2.06
N GLY A 234 -0.32 36.45 1.08
CA GLY A 234 0.71 35.41 1.08
C GLY A 234 1.71 35.58 2.23
N GLN A 235 2.19 36.81 2.44
CA GLN A 235 3.15 37.09 3.51
C GLN A 235 2.54 36.93 4.91
N HIS A 236 1.28 37.33 5.10
CA HIS A 236 0.55 37.06 6.34
C HIS A 236 0.34 35.56 6.60
N LEU A 237 0.12 34.75 5.55
CA LEU A 237 0.07 33.30 5.68
C LEU A 237 1.44 32.73 6.06
N THR A 238 2.52 33.15 5.39
CA THR A 238 3.88 32.69 5.69
C THR A 238 4.28 33.02 7.14
N ASP A 239 4.01 34.24 7.61
CA ASP A 239 4.31 34.67 8.98
C ASP A 239 3.49 33.87 10.01
N LEU A 240 2.20 33.63 9.72
CA LEU A 240 1.35 32.79 10.57
C LEU A 240 1.88 31.36 10.63
N LEU A 241 2.19 30.74 9.49
CA LEU A 241 2.73 29.38 9.42
C LEU A 241 4.07 29.27 10.16
N ALA A 242 4.96 30.25 10.03
CA ALA A 242 6.23 30.28 10.75
C ALA A 242 6.02 30.35 12.27
N SER A 243 5.11 31.21 12.74
CA SER A 243 4.74 31.31 14.16
C SER A 243 4.14 30.01 14.71
N MET A 244 3.24 29.38 13.95
CA MET A 244 2.60 28.12 14.35
C MET A 244 3.58 26.95 14.36
N ARG A 245 4.49 26.83 13.37
CA ARG A 245 5.53 25.78 13.32
C ARG A 245 6.41 25.76 14.57
N GLY A 246 6.78 26.93 15.09
CA GLY A 246 7.55 27.04 16.33
C GLY A 246 6.83 26.50 17.59
N ARG A 247 5.51 26.26 17.50
CA ARG A 247 4.66 25.79 18.61
C ARG A 247 4.01 24.43 18.32
N ALA A 248 4.10 23.92 17.10
CA ALA A 248 3.40 22.71 16.67
C ALA A 248 3.83 21.44 17.42
N GLY A 249 5.00 21.45 18.07
CA GLY A 249 5.46 20.37 18.95
C GLY A 249 4.90 20.41 20.38
N ASP A 250 4.20 21.47 20.79
CA ASP A 250 3.50 21.53 22.08
C ASP A 250 2.16 20.79 21.97
N PRO A 251 1.95 19.69 22.70
CA PRO A 251 0.73 18.90 22.59
C PRO A 251 -0.52 19.64 23.10
N VAL A 252 -0.40 20.56 24.05
CA VAL A 252 -1.53 21.38 24.52
C VAL A 252 -1.95 22.37 23.44
N TYR A 253 -0.96 22.99 22.77
CA TYR A 253 -1.22 23.88 21.65
C TYR A 253 -1.86 23.11 20.50
N ALA A 254 -1.28 21.99 20.10
CA ALA A 254 -1.76 21.16 19.00
C ALA A 254 -3.20 20.67 19.22
N GLN A 255 -3.53 20.16 20.42
CA GLN A 255 -4.88 19.73 20.74
C GLN A 255 -5.89 20.86 20.64
N VAL A 256 -5.60 22.03 21.19
CA VAL A 256 -6.55 23.15 21.08
C VAL A 256 -6.70 23.63 19.66
N VAL A 257 -5.64 23.67 18.84
CA VAL A 257 -5.80 24.01 17.42
C VAL A 257 -6.67 22.99 16.71
N VAL A 258 -6.46 21.69 16.95
CA VAL A 258 -7.25 20.62 16.32
C VAL A 258 -8.70 20.61 16.84
N ASP A 259 -8.94 20.84 18.12
CA ASP A 259 -10.29 20.95 18.71
C ASP A 259 -11.04 22.15 18.14
N GLU A 260 -10.36 23.29 18.03
CA GLU A 260 -10.94 24.50 17.47
C GLU A 260 -11.30 24.30 16.01
N LEU A 261 -10.40 23.72 15.19
CA LEU A 261 -10.62 23.50 13.77
C LEU A 261 -11.58 22.35 13.47
N GLY A 262 -11.51 21.27 14.25
CA GLY A 262 -12.09 19.96 13.98
C GLY A 262 -11.31 19.18 12.92
N VAL A 263 -11.31 17.84 13.00
CA VAL A 263 -10.67 16.96 12.00
C VAL A 263 -11.26 17.21 10.60
N ASN A 264 -12.59 17.31 10.49
CA ASN A 264 -13.27 17.65 9.25
C ASN A 264 -12.91 19.06 8.75
N GLY A 265 -12.67 20.00 9.67
CA GLY A 265 -12.23 21.35 9.31
C GLY A 265 -10.82 21.36 8.75
N ILE A 266 -9.89 20.60 9.35
CA ILE A 266 -8.52 20.42 8.83
C ILE A 266 -8.57 19.80 7.43
N GLN A 267 -9.37 18.75 7.25
CA GLN A 267 -9.58 18.11 5.95
C GLN A 267 -10.19 19.07 4.92
N GLY A 268 -11.20 19.86 5.31
CA GLY A 268 -11.81 20.87 4.44
C GLY A 268 -10.85 21.99 4.05
N LEU A 269 -9.96 22.40 4.97
CA LEU A 269 -8.89 23.36 4.67
C LEU A 269 -7.90 22.80 3.64
N LEU A 270 -7.56 21.52 3.71
CA LEU A 270 -6.73 20.86 2.69
C LEU A 270 -7.44 20.73 1.34
N ALA A 271 -8.72 20.36 1.33
CA ALA A 271 -9.52 20.30 0.11
C ALA A 271 -9.61 21.67 -0.58
N GLU A 272 -9.77 22.75 0.19
CA GLU A 272 -9.83 24.11 -0.34
C GLU A 272 -8.49 24.59 -0.91
N LEU A 273 -7.37 24.06 -0.39
CA LEU A 273 -6.02 24.33 -0.88
C LEU A 273 -5.74 23.66 -2.23
N SER A 274 -6.23 22.44 -2.45
CA SER A 274 -6.14 21.75 -3.74
C SER A 274 -6.78 22.53 -4.89
N ARG A 275 -7.82 23.33 -4.60
CA ARG A 275 -8.57 24.11 -5.59
C ARG A 275 -7.91 25.44 -5.97
N ARG A 276 -6.98 25.97 -5.17
CA ARG A 276 -6.42 27.32 -5.42
C ARG A 276 -5.55 27.32 -6.69
N ASP A 277 -6.09 27.89 -7.76
CA ASP A 277 -5.45 28.13 -9.06
C ASP A 277 -3.97 28.56 -8.96
N SER A 278 -3.08 27.74 -9.54
CA SER A 278 -1.81 28.01 -10.26
C SER A 278 -0.80 29.07 -9.78
N THR A 279 -1.02 29.74 -8.65
CA THR A 279 -0.22 30.88 -8.17
C THR A 279 0.38 30.69 -6.77
N ALA A 280 -0.15 29.75 -5.97
CA ALA A 280 0.55 29.29 -4.77
C ALA A 280 1.67 28.34 -5.20
N SER A 281 2.88 28.53 -4.67
CA SER A 281 3.97 27.61 -4.94
C SER A 281 3.64 26.23 -4.36
N ALA A 282 4.08 25.14 -5.00
CA ALA A 282 3.95 23.79 -4.44
C ALA A 282 4.51 23.72 -3.01
N ASP A 283 5.57 24.48 -2.75
CA ASP A 283 6.20 24.63 -1.42
C ASP A 283 5.26 25.20 -0.36
N ASP A 284 4.36 26.12 -0.72
CA ASP A 284 3.38 26.69 0.21
C ASP A 284 2.30 25.65 0.57
N LEU A 285 1.83 24.87 -0.41
CA LEU A 285 0.85 23.79 -0.21
C LEU A 285 1.43 22.69 0.68
N GLN A 286 2.65 22.24 0.37
CA GLN A 286 3.40 21.29 1.20
C GLN A 286 3.64 21.84 2.60
N GLY A 287 3.96 23.14 2.71
CA GLY A 287 4.20 23.83 3.96
C GLY A 287 2.98 23.92 4.87
N VAL A 288 1.77 24.07 4.31
CA VAL A 288 0.52 24.05 5.07
C VAL A 288 0.11 22.61 5.42
N ALA A 289 0.17 21.69 4.46
CA ALA A 289 -0.11 20.27 4.71
C ALA A 289 0.81 19.71 5.79
N GLY A 290 2.08 20.11 5.80
CA GLY A 290 3.04 19.72 6.82
C GLY A 290 2.75 20.26 8.20
N LEU A 291 2.37 21.54 8.33
CA LEU A 291 1.96 22.10 9.62
C LEU A 291 0.69 21.41 10.15
N LEU A 292 -0.33 21.26 9.31
CA LEU A 292 -1.59 20.63 9.70
C LEU A 292 -1.37 19.17 10.10
N GLY A 293 -0.53 18.45 9.36
CA GLY A 293 -0.12 17.08 9.67
C GLY A 293 0.62 16.98 10.99
N GLN A 294 1.61 17.84 11.21
CA GLN A 294 2.36 17.90 12.46
C GLN A 294 1.44 18.18 13.66
N LEU A 295 0.51 19.14 13.54
CA LEU A 295 -0.45 19.46 14.60
C LEU A 295 -1.38 18.28 14.88
N LEU A 296 -1.93 17.65 13.84
CA LEU A 296 -2.83 16.50 14.01
C LEU A 296 -2.11 15.33 14.69
N LEU A 297 -0.91 14.98 14.23
CA LEU A 297 -0.15 13.86 14.79
C LEU A 297 0.35 14.15 16.20
N THR A 298 0.78 15.39 16.49
CA THR A 298 1.18 15.79 17.84
C THR A 298 -0.01 15.78 18.81
N ALA A 299 -1.17 16.27 18.38
CA ALA A 299 -2.40 16.22 19.18
C ALA A 299 -2.89 14.79 19.44
N SER A 300 -2.69 13.89 18.48
CA SER A 300 -3.13 12.48 18.55
C SER A 300 -2.14 11.59 19.32
N ASN A 301 -0.89 12.02 19.53
CA ASN A 301 0.10 11.26 20.25
C ASN A 301 0.05 11.55 21.76
N PRO A 302 0.39 10.55 22.61
CA PRO A 302 0.47 10.79 24.05
C PRO A 302 1.58 11.80 24.33
N ALA A 303 1.42 12.62 25.37
CA ALA A 303 2.40 13.64 25.67
C ALA A 303 3.74 13.03 26.12
N ALA A 304 4.85 13.63 25.69
CA ALA A 304 6.17 13.27 26.19
C ALA A 304 6.32 13.64 27.68
N ALA A 305 7.18 12.91 28.39
CA ALA A 305 7.51 13.21 29.78
C ALA A 305 8.03 14.66 29.92
N GLY A 306 7.51 15.41 30.89
CA GLY A 306 7.91 16.79 31.15
C GLY A 306 6.74 17.76 31.37
N LEU A 307 5.51 17.36 31.04
CA LEU A 307 4.31 18.09 31.45
C LEU A 307 3.98 17.80 32.93
N ASP A 308 3.25 18.74 33.55
CA ASP A 308 2.72 18.48 34.88
C ASP A 308 1.70 17.32 34.85
N PRO A 309 1.52 16.57 35.97
CA PRO A 309 0.67 15.38 35.99
C PRO A 309 -0.78 15.60 35.56
N ARG A 310 -1.34 16.81 35.75
CA ARG A 310 -2.71 17.13 35.32
C ARG A 310 -2.75 17.38 33.82
N THR A 311 -1.87 18.23 33.31
CA THR A 311 -1.82 18.55 31.88
C THR A 311 -1.50 17.29 31.07
N GLN A 312 -0.58 16.45 31.56
CA GLN A 312 -0.29 15.14 30.96
C GLN A 312 -1.56 14.29 30.80
N ARG A 313 -2.32 14.07 31.89
CA ARG A 313 -3.56 13.28 31.83
C ARG A 313 -4.62 13.88 30.91
N LEU A 314 -4.74 15.21 30.90
CA LEU A 314 -5.67 15.90 30.00
C LEU A 314 -5.28 15.70 28.55
N VAL A 315 -3.99 15.82 28.23
CA VAL A 315 -3.48 15.57 26.88
C VAL A 315 -3.71 14.10 26.52
N ASP A 316 -3.30 13.15 27.35
CA ASP A 316 -3.43 11.72 27.02
C ASP A 316 -4.90 11.31 26.79
N SER A 317 -5.83 11.85 27.59
CA SER A 317 -7.27 11.63 27.39
C SER A 317 -7.79 12.29 26.11
N GLY A 318 -7.36 13.53 25.82
CA GLY A 318 -7.71 14.23 24.58
C GLY A 318 -7.19 13.50 23.34
N SER A 319 -5.96 13.01 23.39
CA SER A 319 -5.33 12.24 22.32
C SER A 319 -6.09 10.93 22.06
N ALA A 320 -6.54 10.24 23.11
CA ALA A 320 -7.35 9.03 22.94
C ALA A 320 -8.67 9.30 22.20
N LEU A 321 -9.41 10.34 22.60
CA LEU A 321 -10.67 10.76 21.94
C LEU A 321 -10.42 11.25 20.50
N LEU A 322 -9.33 11.98 20.29
CA LEU A 322 -8.97 12.48 18.97
C LEU A 322 -8.65 11.34 18.01
N ARG A 323 -7.95 10.28 18.46
CA ARG A 323 -7.68 9.09 17.63
C ARG A 323 -8.98 8.45 17.12
N ASP A 324 -10.00 8.35 17.96
CA ASP A 324 -11.31 7.85 17.56
C ASP A 324 -11.95 8.71 16.49
N THR A 325 -11.86 10.03 16.66
CA THR A 325 -12.40 11.02 15.71
C THR A 325 -11.66 10.98 14.37
N VAL A 326 -10.32 10.85 14.39
CA VAL A 326 -9.50 10.73 13.18
C VAL A 326 -9.86 9.46 12.41
N VAL A 327 -9.94 8.30 13.07
CA VAL A 327 -10.30 7.04 12.43
C VAL A 327 -11.72 7.10 11.84
N ALA A 328 -12.67 7.72 12.54
CA ALA A 328 -14.03 7.90 12.04
C ALA A 328 -14.08 8.81 10.78
N SER A 329 -13.17 9.78 10.67
CA SER A 329 -13.12 10.69 9.52
C SER A 329 -12.58 10.05 8.23
N LEU A 330 -11.90 8.89 8.31
CA LEU A 330 -11.26 8.26 7.15
C LEU A 330 -12.26 7.85 6.05
N GLY A 331 -13.45 7.40 6.46
CA GLY A 331 -14.55 7.06 5.54
C GLY A 331 -15.42 8.23 5.14
N GLY A 332 -15.12 9.45 5.59
CA GLY A 332 -15.88 10.65 5.25
C GLY A 332 -15.52 11.19 3.87
N GLU A 333 -16.51 11.75 3.18
CA GLU A 333 -16.33 12.53 1.96
C GLU A 333 -16.18 14.02 2.31
N VAL A 334 -15.15 14.67 1.77
CA VAL A 334 -14.83 16.07 2.01
C VAL A 334 -14.88 16.80 0.69
N ALA A 335 -15.89 17.65 0.51
CA ALA A 335 -16.00 18.51 -0.66
C ALA A 335 -15.31 19.86 -0.42
N ASP A 336 -14.81 20.46 -1.49
CA ASP A 336 -14.41 21.87 -1.47
C ASP A 336 -15.64 22.79 -1.24
N SER A 337 -15.39 24.08 -0.97
CA SER A 337 -16.47 25.04 -0.72
C SER A 337 -17.37 25.31 -1.94
N ALA A 338 -16.94 24.93 -3.15
CA ALA A 338 -17.70 25.07 -4.39
C ALA A 338 -18.53 23.82 -4.74
N GLY A 339 -18.30 22.70 -4.04
CA GLY A 339 -18.84 21.39 -4.36
C GLY A 339 -18.32 20.79 -5.67
N SER A 340 -17.25 21.34 -6.25
CA SER A 340 -16.67 20.92 -7.54
C SER A 340 -15.84 19.66 -7.40
N ASP A 341 -14.97 19.63 -6.40
CA ASP A 341 -14.07 18.51 -6.12
C ASP A 341 -14.42 17.81 -4.80
N ARG A 342 -14.21 16.49 -4.79
CA ARG A 342 -14.53 15.59 -3.67
C ARG A 342 -13.30 14.79 -3.31
N TYR A 343 -12.95 14.80 -2.03
CA TYR A 343 -11.77 14.14 -1.50
C TYR A 343 -12.19 13.11 -0.46
N ALA A 344 -11.59 11.92 -0.51
CA ALA A 344 -11.78 10.93 0.54
C ALA A 344 -10.97 11.32 1.79
N GLY A 345 -11.56 11.15 2.97
CA GLY A 345 -10.91 11.48 4.24
C GLY A 345 -9.60 10.72 4.47
N TYR A 346 -9.53 9.45 4.06
CA TYR A 346 -8.31 8.65 4.13
C TYR A 346 -7.19 9.19 3.25
N TRP A 347 -7.52 9.74 2.08
CA TRP A 347 -6.55 10.35 1.17
C TRP A 347 -5.92 11.61 1.79
N LEU A 348 -6.77 12.48 2.34
CA LEU A 348 -6.33 13.69 3.05
C LEU A 348 -5.46 13.33 4.26
N MET A 349 -5.76 12.23 4.95
CA MET A 349 -4.91 11.71 6.02
C MET A 349 -3.53 11.30 5.51
N GLY A 350 -3.44 10.63 4.36
CA GLY A 350 -2.17 10.32 3.70
C GLY A 350 -1.34 11.57 3.38
N GLN A 351 -1.99 12.63 2.90
CA GLN A 351 -1.31 13.92 2.65
C GLN A 351 -0.83 14.59 3.94
N LEU A 352 -1.61 14.51 5.03
CA LEU A 352 -1.23 15.03 6.35
C LEU A 352 -0.01 14.29 6.93
N VAL A 353 0.00 12.96 6.87
CA VAL A 353 1.16 12.18 7.37
C VAL A 353 2.40 12.48 6.54
N THR A 354 2.28 12.46 5.21
CA THR A 354 3.40 12.79 4.32
C THR A 354 3.92 14.19 4.58
N GLY A 355 3.02 15.17 4.71
CA GLY A 355 3.39 16.55 5.02
C GLY A 355 4.10 16.67 6.36
N ALA A 356 3.60 15.99 7.40
CA ALA A 356 4.23 16.02 8.72
C ALA A 356 5.69 15.55 8.64
N ARG A 357 5.93 14.46 7.91
CA ARG A 357 7.29 13.94 7.66
C ARG A 357 8.18 14.94 6.93
N HIS A 358 7.68 15.55 5.85
CA HIS A 358 8.41 16.60 5.11
C HIS A 358 8.70 17.84 5.97
N SER A 359 7.81 18.19 6.90
CA SER A 359 8.00 19.31 7.83
C SER A 359 9.01 19.03 8.95
N GLY A 360 9.58 17.83 9.00
CA GLY A 360 10.56 17.44 10.02
C GLY A 360 9.95 16.87 11.30
N TRP A 361 8.67 16.49 11.31
CA TRP A 361 8.09 15.79 12.44
C TRP A 361 8.67 14.37 12.55
N THR A 362 9.35 14.08 13.66
CA THR A 362 10.08 12.82 13.90
C THR A 362 9.38 11.89 14.90
N GLY A 363 8.19 12.26 15.39
CA GLY A 363 7.44 11.41 16.32
C GLY A 363 7.06 10.07 15.70
N THR A 364 6.81 9.06 16.53
CA THR A 364 6.26 7.77 16.10
C THR A 364 4.75 7.76 16.27
N ILE A 365 4.01 7.26 15.30
CA ILE A 365 2.58 7.00 15.47
C ILE A 365 2.45 5.77 16.38
N ALA A 366 1.65 5.87 17.45
CA ALA A 366 1.45 4.76 18.37
C ALA A 366 0.97 3.49 17.62
N PRO A 367 1.55 2.29 17.81
CA PRO A 367 1.25 1.11 16.99
C PRO A 367 -0.23 0.75 16.90
N GLY A 368 -0.96 0.77 18.02
CA GLY A 368 -2.40 0.51 18.02
C GLY A 368 -3.22 1.60 17.31
N PHE A 369 -2.75 2.85 17.27
CA PHE A 369 -3.38 3.90 16.48
C PHE A 369 -3.05 3.73 14.99
N LEU A 370 -1.81 3.40 14.64
CA LEU A 370 -1.40 3.11 13.27
C LEU A 370 -2.19 1.96 12.67
N GLN A 371 -2.36 0.87 13.42
CA GLN A 371 -3.19 -0.26 13.00
C GLN A 371 -4.63 0.17 12.71
N ARG A 372 -5.22 0.99 13.58
CA ARG A 372 -6.56 1.54 13.36
C ARG A 372 -6.64 2.46 12.15
N LEU A 373 -5.64 3.30 11.90
CA LEU A 373 -5.56 4.12 10.69
C LEU A 373 -5.50 3.24 9.44
N VAL A 374 -4.63 2.23 9.41
CA VAL A 374 -4.49 1.31 8.26
C VAL A 374 -5.78 0.53 8.01
N THR A 375 -6.38 -0.07 9.04
CA THR A 375 -7.67 -0.79 8.91
C THR A 375 -8.82 0.13 8.53
N GLY A 376 -8.85 1.37 9.03
CA GLY A 376 -9.86 2.37 8.70
C GLY A 376 -9.73 2.87 7.26
N THR A 377 -8.50 3.10 6.78
CA THR A 377 -8.19 3.42 5.38
C THR A 377 -8.61 2.28 4.45
N ALA A 378 -8.23 1.04 4.77
CA ALA A 378 -8.61 -0.12 3.98
C ALA A 378 -10.13 -0.31 3.93
N ARG A 379 -10.84 -0.12 5.05
CA ARG A 379 -12.31 -0.14 5.10
C ARG A 379 -12.94 0.96 4.26
N ALA A 380 -12.40 2.18 4.33
CA ALA A 380 -12.91 3.32 3.57
C ALA A 380 -12.74 3.13 2.06
N GLU A 381 -11.57 2.63 1.64
CA GLU A 381 -11.29 2.30 0.24
C GLU A 381 -12.23 1.20 -0.29
N VAL A 382 -12.52 0.17 0.52
CA VAL A 382 -13.52 -0.86 0.16
C VAL A 382 -14.92 -0.26 0.00
N ALA A 383 -15.35 0.62 0.91
CA ALA A 383 -16.66 1.26 0.83
C ALA A 383 -16.80 2.10 -0.45
N GLU A 384 -15.77 2.88 -0.79
CA GLU A 384 -15.72 3.68 -2.02
C GLU A 384 -15.81 2.81 -3.28
N THR A 385 -15.13 1.65 -3.31
CA THR A 385 -15.22 0.73 -4.46
C THR A 385 -16.61 0.11 -4.66
N ARG A 386 -17.41 0.02 -3.59
CA ARG A 386 -18.74 -0.60 -3.60
C ARG A 386 -19.85 0.33 -4.08
N ASP A 387 -19.72 1.63 -3.83
CA ASP A 387 -20.76 2.61 -4.14
C ASP A 387 -20.89 2.92 -5.65
N ASP A 388 -20.33 2.06 -6.52
CA ASP A 388 -20.31 2.19 -7.98
C ASP A 388 -19.93 3.61 -8.39
N ASP A 389 -18.72 4.06 -7.98
CA ASP A 389 -18.11 5.17 -8.69
C ASP A 389 -17.81 4.70 -10.13
N LEU A 390 -18.80 4.87 -11.00
CA LEU A 390 -18.76 4.55 -12.43
C LEU A 390 -17.59 5.26 -13.15
N ARG A 391 -16.89 6.17 -12.45
CA ARG A 391 -15.71 6.90 -12.92
C ARG A 391 -14.38 6.36 -12.38
N ARG A 392 -14.39 5.33 -11.52
CA ARG A 392 -13.20 4.67 -10.91
C ARG A 392 -12.19 5.68 -10.31
N ARG A 393 -12.65 6.72 -9.62
CA ARG A 393 -11.77 7.74 -9.04
C ARG A 393 -11.32 7.30 -7.65
N HIS A 394 -10.22 6.56 -7.56
CA HIS A 394 -9.60 6.26 -6.27
C HIS A 394 -8.74 7.43 -5.81
N GLY A 395 -9.04 8.02 -4.65
CA GLY A 395 -8.19 9.02 -3.97
C GLY A 395 -7.90 10.28 -4.79
N ALA A 396 -8.46 11.42 -4.38
CA ALA A 396 -8.44 12.71 -5.09
C ALA A 396 -9.14 12.67 -6.46
N THR A 397 -10.36 13.22 -6.52
CA THR A 397 -10.95 13.57 -7.81
C THR A 397 -10.19 14.76 -8.41
N VAL A 398 -9.72 14.63 -9.65
CA VAL A 398 -9.65 15.80 -10.55
C VAL A 398 -10.40 15.48 -11.85
N ALA A 399 -11.46 16.27 -12.08
CA ALA A 399 -12.30 16.47 -13.25
C ALA A 399 -13.01 15.28 -14.00
N PRO A 400 -14.23 15.50 -14.54
CA PRO A 400 -14.98 14.55 -15.41
C PRO A 400 -14.36 14.21 -16.76
N HIS A 401 -13.26 14.84 -17.15
CA HIS A 401 -12.76 14.83 -18.52
C HIS A 401 -11.49 13.99 -18.76
N GLY A 402 -11.06 13.20 -17.77
CA GLY A 402 -10.10 12.11 -17.98
C GLY A 402 -8.66 12.53 -18.32
N SER A 403 -8.28 13.79 -18.07
CA SER A 403 -6.90 14.27 -18.28
C SER A 403 -6.05 14.34 -17.00
N ASP A 404 -6.67 14.34 -15.81
CA ASP A 404 -5.97 14.77 -14.60
C ASP A 404 -5.67 13.57 -13.69
N HIS A 405 -4.39 13.40 -13.41
CA HIS A 405 -3.84 12.33 -12.60
C HIS A 405 -4.13 12.57 -11.11
N PHE A 406 -4.03 11.50 -10.33
CA PHE A 406 -3.91 11.54 -8.89
C PHE A 406 -2.86 12.60 -8.48
N THR A 407 -3.28 13.72 -7.91
CA THR A 407 -2.37 14.84 -7.57
C THR A 407 -2.05 14.80 -6.09
N SER A 408 -0.97 14.09 -5.73
CA SER A 408 -0.35 14.31 -4.42
C SER A 408 0.23 15.73 -4.37
N PHE A 409 0.28 16.34 -3.18
CA PHE A 409 1.00 17.61 -2.99
C PHE A 409 2.53 17.45 -3.06
N PHE A 410 3.04 16.22 -3.12
CA PHE A 410 4.46 15.89 -2.98
C PHE A 410 5.01 15.17 -4.22
N ASP A 411 6.35 15.16 -4.33
CA ASP A 411 7.12 14.87 -5.55
C ASP A 411 6.82 13.54 -6.27
N ASP A 412 6.33 12.52 -5.56
CA ASP A 412 6.01 11.19 -6.13
C ASP A 412 4.56 10.79 -5.83
N ALA A 413 3.65 11.15 -6.72
CA ALA A 413 2.22 10.88 -6.57
C ALA A 413 1.88 9.39 -6.36
N ASN A 414 2.68 8.46 -6.88
CA ASN A 414 2.45 7.03 -6.69
C ASN A 414 2.79 6.57 -5.27
N ARG A 415 3.71 7.28 -4.59
CA ARG A 415 4.10 6.98 -3.21
C ARG A 415 3.36 7.85 -2.21
N SER A 416 3.53 9.16 -2.27
CA SER A 416 2.91 10.09 -1.32
C SER A 416 1.40 10.23 -1.52
N GLY A 417 0.89 9.77 -2.66
CA GLY A 417 -0.53 9.77 -2.92
C GLY A 417 -1.28 8.60 -2.28
N ASP A 418 -0.69 7.41 -2.27
CA ASP A 418 -1.32 6.22 -1.69
C ASP A 418 -1.28 6.29 -0.16
N ALA A 419 -2.40 6.70 0.45
CA ALA A 419 -2.52 6.82 1.91
C ALA A 419 -2.20 5.50 2.63
N LEU A 420 -2.47 4.36 2.01
CA LEU A 420 -2.16 3.07 2.60
C LEU A 420 -0.64 2.82 2.59
N HIS A 421 0.07 3.14 1.50
CA HIS A 421 1.54 3.11 1.45
C HIS A 421 2.15 4.00 2.53
N VAL A 422 1.69 5.26 2.60
CA VAL A 422 2.17 6.24 3.58
C VAL A 422 2.04 5.67 4.99
N LEU A 423 0.88 5.13 5.36
CA LEU A 423 0.68 4.54 6.69
C LEU A 423 1.47 3.24 6.90
N LEU A 424 1.60 2.36 5.90
CA LEU A 424 2.41 1.14 6.02
C LEU A 424 3.91 1.44 6.19
N SER A 425 4.39 2.58 5.68
CA SER A 425 5.78 3.01 5.87
C SER A 425 6.10 3.39 7.32
N GLU A 426 5.09 3.77 8.12
CA GLU A 426 5.23 4.28 9.48
C GLU A 426 5.53 3.21 10.54
N VAL A 427 5.29 1.93 10.23
CA VAL A 427 5.51 0.82 11.18
C VAL A 427 6.99 0.55 11.44
N GLY A 428 7.88 1.06 10.58
CA GLY A 428 9.33 0.80 10.66
C GLY A 428 9.68 -0.67 10.41
N ASP A 429 10.76 -1.15 11.03
CA ASP A 429 11.34 -2.48 10.80
C ASP A 429 11.12 -3.48 11.95
N ASP A 430 10.25 -3.18 12.93
CA ASP A 430 9.93 -4.11 14.03
C ASP A 430 9.03 -5.27 13.57
N PRO A 431 9.51 -6.53 13.54
CA PRO A 431 8.73 -7.67 13.06
C PRO A 431 7.49 -7.98 13.91
N VAL A 432 7.44 -7.56 15.18
CA VAL A 432 6.25 -7.74 16.03
C VAL A 432 5.17 -6.75 15.61
N ALA A 433 5.49 -5.46 15.58
CA ALA A 433 4.56 -4.41 15.14
C ALA A 433 4.06 -4.63 13.70
N GLN A 434 4.92 -5.08 12.79
CA GLN A 434 4.53 -5.41 11.42
C GLN A 434 3.52 -6.56 11.34
N ARG A 435 3.71 -7.63 12.13
CA ARG A 435 2.76 -8.75 12.19
C ARG A 435 1.43 -8.33 12.79
N GLU A 436 1.44 -7.54 13.86
CA GLU A 436 0.21 -7.00 14.47
C GLU A 436 -0.54 -6.10 13.48
N LEU A 437 0.18 -5.23 12.77
CA LEU A 437 -0.40 -4.37 11.73
C LEU A 437 -1.09 -5.19 10.63
N LEU A 438 -0.38 -6.17 10.07
CA LEU A 438 -0.89 -7.06 9.02
C LEU A 438 -2.06 -7.94 9.49
N ALA A 439 -2.08 -8.30 10.78
CA ALA A 439 -3.14 -9.09 11.40
C ALA A 439 -4.40 -8.29 11.74
N GLY A 440 -4.33 -6.96 11.72
CA GLY A 440 -5.49 -6.10 11.94
C GLY A 440 -6.63 -6.50 11.00
N THR A 441 -7.83 -6.70 11.55
CA THR A 441 -9.02 -7.07 10.78
C THR A 441 -10.01 -5.92 10.73
N PHE A 442 -10.80 -5.89 9.67
CA PHE A 442 -11.89 -4.93 9.53
C PHE A 442 -13.10 -5.56 8.83
N ASP A 443 -14.27 -4.94 9.03
CA ASP A 443 -15.49 -5.31 8.33
C ASP A 443 -15.48 -4.72 6.91
N GLY A 444 -15.25 -5.58 5.92
CA GLY A 444 -15.30 -5.24 4.50
C GLY A 444 -16.72 -5.28 3.90
N GLY A 445 -17.76 -5.49 4.73
CA GLY A 445 -19.14 -5.63 4.28
C GLY A 445 -19.33 -6.89 3.44
N ILE A 446 -19.41 -6.73 2.12
CA ILE A 446 -19.52 -7.86 1.18
C ILE A 446 -18.15 -8.55 0.99
N LEU A 447 -17.05 -7.84 1.23
CA LEU A 447 -15.72 -8.41 1.13
C LEU A 447 -15.36 -9.13 2.43
N THR A 448 -15.48 -10.45 2.39
CA THR A 448 -14.98 -11.37 3.42
C THR A 448 -13.64 -11.98 2.99
N ASP A 449 -12.91 -12.59 3.93
CA ASP A 449 -11.75 -13.42 3.62
C ASP A 449 -12.17 -14.71 2.87
N THR A 450 -11.20 -15.55 2.49
CA THR A 450 -11.47 -16.77 1.71
C THR A 450 -12.40 -17.77 2.40
N ARG A 451 -12.59 -17.67 3.71
CA ARG A 451 -13.43 -18.56 4.52
C ARG A 451 -14.70 -17.89 5.05
N GLY A 452 -14.97 -16.66 4.63
CA GLY A 452 -16.18 -15.93 5.01
C GLY A 452 -16.05 -15.09 6.29
N GLY A 453 -14.86 -15.01 6.89
CA GLY A 453 -14.55 -14.20 8.06
C GLY A 453 -14.18 -12.74 7.72
N PRO A 454 -13.87 -11.92 8.74
CA PRO A 454 -13.42 -10.55 8.54
C PRO A 454 -12.06 -10.52 7.84
N ILE A 455 -11.89 -9.56 6.92
CA ILE A 455 -10.68 -9.45 6.12
C ILE A 455 -9.55 -8.83 6.95
N SER A 456 -8.37 -9.45 6.91
CA SER A 456 -7.14 -8.88 7.51
C SER A 456 -6.47 -7.89 6.57
N VAL A 457 -5.66 -6.96 7.08
CA VAL A 457 -4.85 -6.05 6.26
C VAL A 457 -3.98 -6.82 5.26
N ALA A 458 -3.33 -7.91 5.67
CA ALA A 458 -2.54 -8.73 4.76
C ALA A 458 -3.36 -9.33 3.59
N ALA A 459 -4.53 -9.90 3.92
CA ALA A 459 -5.46 -10.44 2.93
C ALA A 459 -6.02 -9.36 2.00
N TYR A 460 -6.33 -8.19 2.55
CA TYR A 460 -6.78 -7.03 1.79
C TYR A 460 -5.70 -6.52 0.85
N LEU A 461 -4.44 -6.37 1.30
CA LEU A 461 -3.34 -5.96 0.44
C LEU A 461 -3.10 -6.95 -0.71
N ALA A 462 -3.16 -8.26 -0.44
CA ALA A 462 -3.08 -9.27 -1.49
C ALA A 462 -4.23 -9.16 -2.50
N ARG A 463 -5.45 -8.86 -2.04
CA ARG A 463 -6.62 -8.66 -2.90
C ARG A 463 -6.54 -7.36 -3.71
N ARG A 464 -6.23 -6.24 -3.04
CA ARG A 464 -6.03 -4.90 -3.63
C ARG A 464 -5.00 -4.97 -4.73
N PHE A 465 -3.89 -5.65 -4.46
CA PHE A 465 -2.82 -5.92 -5.41
C PHE A 465 -3.32 -6.60 -6.69
N VAL A 466 -4.06 -7.71 -6.57
CA VAL A 466 -4.54 -8.42 -7.76
C VAL A 466 -5.63 -7.63 -8.48
N THR A 467 -6.57 -7.00 -7.77
CA THR A 467 -7.62 -6.20 -8.40
C THR A 467 -7.07 -5.01 -9.18
N TYR A 468 -6.04 -4.33 -8.67
CA TYR A 468 -5.44 -3.18 -9.35
C TYR A 468 -4.66 -3.60 -10.61
N ASN A 469 -3.78 -4.61 -10.49
CA ASN A 469 -3.03 -5.13 -11.64
C ASN A 469 -3.95 -5.82 -12.67
N ALA A 470 -5.02 -6.50 -12.25
CA ALA A 470 -5.96 -7.18 -13.13
C ALA A 470 -6.82 -6.22 -13.97
N ASN A 471 -6.93 -4.94 -13.59
CA ASN A 471 -7.77 -3.94 -14.27
C ASN A 471 -6.98 -2.90 -15.07
N ALA A 472 -5.65 -2.94 -15.03
CA ALA A 472 -4.80 -2.00 -15.75
C ALA A 472 -4.73 -2.35 -17.27
N PRO A 473 -4.87 -1.35 -18.17
CA PRO A 473 -4.61 -1.56 -19.59
C PRO A 473 -3.09 -1.71 -19.83
N ALA A 474 -2.71 -2.68 -20.66
CA ALA A 474 -1.33 -3.02 -21.04
C ALA A 474 -0.45 -1.87 -21.60
N THR A 475 -0.99 -0.65 -21.75
CA THR A 475 -0.31 0.52 -22.30
C THR A 475 0.30 1.46 -21.25
N SER A 476 0.08 1.25 -19.95
CA SER A 476 0.62 2.12 -18.89
C SER A 476 1.63 1.38 -17.99
N ASN A 477 2.92 1.51 -18.28
CA ASN A 477 4.00 0.89 -17.48
C ASN A 477 4.18 1.51 -16.08
N ASP A 478 3.43 2.56 -15.75
CA ASP A 478 3.66 3.40 -14.55
C ASP A 478 2.78 3.02 -13.34
N LEU A 479 2.05 1.90 -13.38
CA LEU A 479 1.06 1.51 -12.37
C LEU A 479 1.57 0.46 -11.36
N HIS A 480 2.82 0.60 -10.89
CA HIS A 480 3.32 -0.15 -9.73
C HIS A 480 2.89 0.53 -8.44
N LEU A 481 1.94 -0.06 -7.71
CA LEU A 481 1.56 0.44 -6.38
C LEU A 481 2.68 0.15 -5.39
N ALA A 482 3.15 1.18 -4.69
CA ALA A 482 4.15 1.05 -3.64
C ALA A 482 3.70 0.12 -2.49
N THR A 483 2.39 -0.06 -2.30
CA THR A 483 1.84 -1.04 -1.35
C THR A 483 2.15 -2.50 -1.69
N THR A 484 2.53 -2.80 -2.94
CA THR A 484 3.04 -4.12 -3.34
C THR A 484 4.38 -4.40 -2.68
N ASP A 485 5.30 -3.44 -2.77
CA ASP A 485 6.63 -3.54 -2.16
C ASP A 485 6.51 -3.58 -0.64
N ASP A 486 5.55 -2.86 -0.07
CA ASP A 486 5.23 -2.95 1.36
C ASP A 486 4.76 -4.34 1.75
N LEU A 487 3.79 -4.94 1.04
CA LEU A 487 3.36 -6.30 1.36
C LEU A 487 4.53 -7.27 1.31
N ALA A 488 5.36 -7.22 0.25
CA ALA A 488 6.53 -8.07 0.12
C ALA A 488 7.59 -7.81 1.20
N ARG A 489 7.80 -6.56 1.62
CA ARG A 489 8.73 -6.16 2.70
C ARG A 489 8.23 -6.65 4.06
N LEU A 490 6.98 -6.35 4.39
CA LEU A 490 6.35 -6.68 5.67
C LEU A 490 6.19 -8.20 5.84
N MET A 491 5.86 -8.93 4.78
CA MET A 491 5.76 -10.40 4.83
C MET A 491 7.12 -11.10 4.95
N ARG A 492 8.19 -10.56 4.35
CA ARG A 492 9.57 -11.08 4.57
C ARG A 492 9.99 -10.98 6.02
N ALA A 493 9.82 -9.82 6.63
CA ALA A 493 10.13 -9.64 8.04
C ALA A 493 9.23 -10.50 8.95
N SER A 494 7.98 -10.74 8.54
CA SER A 494 7.04 -11.63 9.24
C SER A 494 7.36 -13.13 9.09
N SER A 495 8.24 -13.51 8.16
CA SER A 495 8.62 -14.91 7.91
C SER A 495 9.72 -15.43 8.84
N VAL A 496 10.40 -14.54 9.57
CA VAL A 496 11.47 -14.86 10.52
C VAL A 496 10.86 -15.23 11.88
N GLY A 497 10.55 -16.52 12.04
CA GLY A 497 10.03 -17.12 13.29
C GLY A 497 8.64 -17.75 13.12
N GLY A 498 8.46 -19.02 13.49
CA GLY A 498 7.21 -19.75 13.26
C GLY A 498 6.19 -19.67 14.39
N GLY A 499 5.99 -18.48 14.94
CA GLY A 499 4.84 -18.25 15.82
C GLY A 499 3.51 -18.41 15.08
N ALA A 500 2.45 -18.79 15.81
CA ALA A 500 1.11 -19.01 15.27
C ALA A 500 0.60 -17.85 14.39
N LEU A 501 0.82 -16.61 14.82
CA LEU A 501 0.40 -15.41 14.08
C LEU A 501 1.05 -15.31 12.69
N ALA A 502 2.35 -15.61 12.58
CA ALA A 502 3.06 -15.57 11.31
C ALA A 502 2.57 -16.66 10.34
N ALA A 503 2.31 -17.87 10.86
CA ALA A 503 1.70 -18.94 10.10
C ALA A 503 0.28 -18.58 9.60
N THR A 504 -0.54 -17.96 10.46
CA THR A 504 -1.88 -17.47 10.11
C THR A 504 -1.83 -16.43 8.99
N LEU A 505 -0.93 -15.44 9.08
CA LEU A 505 -0.77 -14.41 8.05
C LEU A 505 -0.34 -15.02 6.71
N ARG A 506 0.66 -15.91 6.71
CA ARG A 506 1.09 -16.63 5.50
C ARG A 506 -0.07 -17.43 4.90
N GLY A 507 -0.84 -18.14 5.73
CA GLY A 507 -2.02 -18.88 5.29
C GLY A 507 -3.07 -17.99 4.62
N LYS A 508 -3.43 -16.87 5.25
CA LYS A 508 -4.40 -15.91 4.69
C LYS A 508 -3.92 -15.29 3.37
N VAL A 509 -2.65 -14.89 3.29
CA VAL A 509 -2.06 -14.33 2.06
C VAL A 509 -2.05 -15.38 0.95
N MET A 510 -1.59 -16.61 1.22
CA MET A 510 -1.61 -17.70 0.24
C MET A 510 -3.03 -18.03 -0.24
N ALA A 511 -4.00 -18.11 0.68
CA ALA A 511 -5.39 -18.36 0.31
C ALA A 511 -5.95 -17.25 -0.60
N GLU A 512 -5.68 -15.98 -0.29
CA GLU A 512 -6.09 -14.87 -1.15
C GLU A 512 -5.38 -14.84 -2.50
N ILE A 513 -4.08 -15.13 -2.57
CA ILE A 513 -3.37 -15.27 -3.86
C ILE A 513 -4.06 -16.32 -4.73
N GLY A 514 -4.32 -17.51 -4.17
CA GLY A 514 -5.04 -18.58 -4.87
C GLY A 514 -6.44 -18.15 -5.32
N ARG A 515 -7.20 -17.48 -4.44
CA ARG A 515 -8.56 -17.04 -4.75
C ARG A 515 -8.59 -15.98 -5.85
N VAL A 516 -7.70 -14.99 -5.79
CA VAL A 516 -7.78 -13.82 -6.69
C VAL A 516 -7.10 -14.09 -8.04
N SER A 517 -6.18 -15.06 -8.11
CA SER A 517 -5.66 -15.56 -9.38
C SER A 517 -6.77 -16.02 -10.34
N GLY A 518 -7.81 -16.70 -9.82
CA GLY A 518 -8.98 -17.10 -10.61
C GLY A 518 -9.78 -15.93 -11.20
N TYR A 519 -9.64 -14.72 -10.65
CA TYR A 519 -10.21 -13.47 -11.18
C TYR A 519 -9.28 -12.81 -12.20
N ALA A 520 -7.96 -12.76 -11.96
CA ALA A 520 -6.98 -12.19 -12.90
C ALA A 520 -7.00 -12.93 -14.26
N GLN A 521 -7.28 -14.23 -14.24
CA GLN A 521 -7.45 -15.08 -15.43
C GLN A 521 -8.74 -14.77 -16.21
N GLN A 522 -9.55 -13.81 -15.75
CA GLN A 522 -10.80 -13.42 -16.40
C GLN A 522 -10.69 -12.32 -17.46
N GLY A 523 -9.56 -11.59 -17.51
CA GLY A 523 -9.34 -10.47 -18.44
C GLY A 523 -8.16 -10.69 -19.40
N VAL A 524 -8.31 -10.29 -20.67
CA VAL A 524 -7.27 -10.37 -21.72
C VAL A 524 -6.27 -9.19 -21.65
N SER A 525 -6.63 -8.07 -21.03
CA SER A 525 -5.85 -6.82 -21.06
C SER A 525 -4.77 -6.66 -19.98
N SER A 526 -4.70 -7.56 -19.00
CA SER A 526 -4.06 -7.32 -17.70
C SER A 526 -2.79 -8.12 -17.41
N THR A 527 -2.42 -9.03 -18.29
CA THR A 527 -1.58 -10.18 -17.89
C THR A 527 -0.08 -9.86 -17.94
N ARG A 528 0.43 -9.15 -18.95
CA ARG A 528 1.89 -8.87 -19.05
C ARG A 528 2.44 -7.98 -17.91
N GLN A 529 1.62 -7.09 -17.36
CA GLN A 529 1.97 -6.29 -16.18
C GLN A 529 1.83 -7.08 -14.88
N TYR A 530 0.90 -8.03 -14.84
CA TYR A 530 0.70 -8.93 -13.72
C TYR A 530 1.99 -9.74 -13.42
N GLU A 531 2.61 -10.39 -14.41
CA GLU A 531 3.84 -11.19 -14.19
C GLU A 531 5.03 -10.39 -13.63
N HIS A 532 5.23 -9.14 -14.09
CA HIS A 532 6.35 -8.32 -13.61
C HIS A 532 6.14 -7.87 -12.16
N ASN A 533 4.91 -7.53 -11.80
CA ASN A 533 4.58 -6.95 -10.51
C ASN A 533 4.29 -8.01 -9.42
N THR A 534 3.89 -9.24 -9.77
CA THR A 534 3.53 -10.31 -8.81
C THR A 534 4.69 -11.18 -8.33
N ALA A 535 5.83 -11.13 -9.03
CA ALA A 535 6.95 -12.04 -8.77
C ALA A 535 7.40 -12.05 -7.30
N ALA A 536 7.52 -10.89 -6.64
CA ALA A 536 8.10 -10.83 -5.30
C ALA A 536 7.26 -11.51 -4.19
N VAL A 537 5.92 -11.40 -4.25
CA VAL A 537 5.02 -12.01 -3.24
C VAL A 537 4.72 -13.47 -3.58
N GLU A 538 4.55 -13.80 -4.86
CA GLU A 538 4.37 -15.20 -5.28
C GLU A 538 5.62 -16.03 -5.02
N ASN A 539 6.82 -15.47 -5.25
CA ASN A 539 8.09 -16.14 -4.92
C ASN A 539 8.16 -16.52 -3.44
N GLN A 540 7.72 -15.64 -2.55
CA GLN A 540 7.65 -15.94 -1.10
C GLN A 540 6.59 -17.00 -0.80
N ALA A 541 5.44 -16.95 -1.46
CA ALA A 541 4.38 -17.94 -1.29
C ALA A 541 4.83 -19.34 -1.74
N VAL A 542 5.66 -19.45 -2.80
CA VAL A 542 6.29 -20.72 -3.21
C VAL A 542 7.19 -21.25 -2.10
N ASP A 543 8.05 -20.40 -1.53
CA ASP A 543 8.95 -20.80 -0.44
C ASP A 543 8.16 -21.25 0.81
N TRP A 544 7.05 -20.58 1.13
CA TRP A 544 6.16 -21.00 2.22
C TRP A 544 5.43 -22.32 1.91
N ALA A 545 5.00 -22.53 0.67
CA ALA A 545 4.36 -23.76 0.22
C ALA A 545 5.31 -24.97 0.33
N LEU A 546 6.59 -24.78 -0.01
CA LEU A 546 7.65 -25.79 0.20
C LEU A 546 7.86 -26.07 1.70
N ALA A 547 7.89 -25.03 2.53
CA ALA A 547 8.13 -25.17 3.97
C ALA A 547 6.99 -25.85 4.75
N MET A 548 5.75 -25.89 4.23
CA MET A 548 4.58 -26.45 4.92
C MET A 548 4.27 -27.93 4.59
N HIS A 549 5.30 -28.73 4.29
CA HIS A 549 5.17 -30.12 3.81
C HIS A 549 4.27 -31.00 4.70
N ALA A 550 4.33 -30.85 6.03
CA ALA A 550 3.57 -31.67 6.97
C ALA A 550 2.08 -31.36 6.92
N ASN A 551 1.71 -30.07 6.88
CA ASN A 551 0.31 -29.67 6.77
C ASN A 551 -0.28 -29.95 5.39
N VAL A 552 0.52 -29.89 4.31
CA VAL A 552 0.06 -30.34 2.98
C VAL A 552 -0.26 -31.84 3.00
N THR A 553 0.65 -32.67 3.50
CA THR A 553 0.41 -34.12 3.64
C THR A 553 -0.82 -34.39 4.49
N ARG A 554 -0.97 -33.68 5.62
CA ARG A 554 -2.14 -33.80 6.50
C ARG A 554 -3.44 -33.45 5.77
N ALA A 555 -3.45 -32.38 4.97
CA ALA A 555 -4.62 -31.96 4.20
C ALA A 555 -5.03 -33.00 3.14
N LEU A 556 -4.06 -33.65 2.49
CA LEU A 556 -4.33 -34.70 1.50
C LEU A 556 -4.87 -35.98 2.15
N ASN A 557 -4.29 -36.36 3.30
CA ASN A 557 -4.56 -37.64 3.97
C ASN A 557 -5.77 -37.61 4.92
N THR A 558 -6.25 -36.45 5.34
CA THR A 558 -7.38 -36.35 6.29
C THR A 558 -8.70 -36.03 5.58
N PRO A 559 -9.65 -36.98 5.48
CA PRO A 559 -10.93 -36.73 4.81
C PRO A 559 -11.80 -35.74 5.58
N GLY A 560 -12.30 -34.72 4.87
CA GLY A 560 -13.21 -33.75 5.47
C GLY A 560 -12.59 -33.02 6.65
N LEU A 561 -11.30 -32.67 6.55
CA LEU A 561 -10.63 -31.77 7.50
C LEU A 561 -11.51 -30.51 7.61
N ALA A 562 -12.40 -30.53 8.60
CA ALA A 562 -13.21 -29.40 8.99
C ALA A 562 -12.20 -28.47 9.65
N LEU A 563 -11.55 -27.65 8.83
CA LEU A 563 -10.89 -26.48 9.34
C LEU A 563 -12.01 -25.70 10.03
N ASP A 564 -11.88 -25.48 11.34
CA ASP A 564 -12.63 -24.39 11.95
C ASP A 564 -12.39 -23.17 11.04
N SER A 565 -13.46 -22.43 10.73
CA SER A 565 -13.45 -21.39 9.70
C SER A 565 -12.31 -20.37 9.85
N ASP A 566 -11.73 -20.30 11.05
CA ASP A 566 -10.76 -19.29 11.46
C ASP A 566 -9.31 -19.82 11.57
N GLU A 567 -9.05 -21.14 11.48
CA GLU A 567 -7.72 -21.70 11.76
C GLU A 567 -6.83 -21.80 10.51
N TYR A 568 -5.89 -20.85 10.35
CA TYR A 568 -4.89 -20.82 9.26
C TYR A 568 -3.49 -21.30 9.69
N ALA A 569 -3.33 -21.77 10.92
CA ALA A 569 -2.04 -22.20 11.47
C ALA A 569 -2.23 -23.45 12.33
N SER A 570 -1.30 -24.39 12.25
CA SER A 570 -1.30 -25.58 13.12
C SER A 570 0.10 -25.86 13.66
N PRO A 571 0.24 -26.31 14.92
CA PRO A 571 1.53 -26.66 15.48
C PRO A 571 2.10 -27.92 14.81
N VAL A 572 3.36 -27.86 14.37
CA VAL A 572 4.12 -28.96 13.77
C VAL A 572 5.53 -28.94 14.33
N GLY A 573 5.95 -30.01 15.02
CA GLY A 573 7.35 -30.19 15.43
C GLY A 573 7.92 -29.11 16.38
N GLY A 574 7.06 -28.44 17.16
CA GLY A 574 7.46 -27.35 18.06
C GLY A 574 7.38 -25.95 17.45
N ASP A 575 6.96 -25.83 16.18
CA ASP A 575 6.75 -24.57 15.46
C ASP A 575 5.33 -24.52 14.86
N PHE A 576 4.96 -23.46 14.13
CA PHE A 576 3.67 -23.38 13.42
C PHE A 576 3.83 -23.35 11.91
N GLN A 577 3.07 -24.20 11.22
CA GLN A 577 2.94 -24.19 9.76
C GLN A 577 1.57 -23.63 9.35
N PRO A 578 1.47 -22.92 8.20
CA PRO A 578 0.19 -22.53 7.62
C PRO A 578 -0.70 -23.74 7.31
N VAL A 579 -2.01 -23.53 7.30
CA VAL A 579 -3.01 -24.56 6.99
C VAL A 579 -3.96 -24.05 5.91
N LEU A 580 -3.98 -24.74 4.78
CA LEU A 580 -4.89 -24.49 3.67
C LEU A 580 -5.80 -25.70 3.46
N SER A 581 -7.06 -25.45 3.10
CA SER A 581 -7.94 -26.49 2.57
C SER A 581 -7.41 -27.01 1.22
N VAL A 582 -7.85 -28.21 0.82
CA VAL A 582 -7.50 -28.77 -0.50
C VAL A 582 -7.86 -27.82 -1.64
N GLY A 583 -9.01 -27.13 -1.54
CA GLY A 583 -9.44 -26.15 -2.53
C GLY A 583 -8.54 -24.91 -2.56
N GLU A 584 -8.22 -24.33 -1.40
CA GLU A 584 -7.30 -23.19 -1.30
C GLU A 584 -5.90 -23.54 -1.83
N LEU A 585 -5.39 -24.72 -1.48
CA LEU A 585 -4.09 -25.20 -1.96
C LEU A 585 -4.09 -25.45 -3.47
N SER A 586 -5.15 -26.04 -4.02
CA SER A 586 -5.26 -26.26 -5.48
C SER A 586 -5.30 -24.93 -6.23
N ASN A 587 -6.02 -23.95 -5.71
CA ASN A 587 -6.10 -22.62 -6.30
C ASN A 587 -4.76 -21.88 -6.23
N LEU A 588 -4.02 -22.01 -5.12
CA LEU A 588 -2.67 -21.46 -4.97
C LEU A 588 -1.70 -22.08 -5.98
N VAL A 589 -1.70 -23.40 -6.14
CA VAL A 589 -0.87 -24.09 -7.13
C VAL A 589 -1.26 -23.66 -8.54
N GLY A 590 -2.56 -23.50 -8.80
CA GLY A 590 -3.06 -22.95 -10.06
C GLY A 590 -2.52 -21.55 -10.34
N ALA A 591 -2.43 -20.68 -9.32
CA ALA A 591 -1.83 -19.35 -9.43
C ALA A 591 -0.36 -19.42 -9.84
N PHE A 592 0.43 -20.29 -9.21
CA PHE A 592 1.85 -20.47 -9.56
C PHE A 592 2.07 -21.06 -10.96
N THR A 593 1.06 -21.73 -11.52
CA THR A 593 1.15 -22.46 -12.78
C THR A 593 0.94 -21.57 -13.99
N LEU A 594 0.09 -20.55 -13.87
CA LEU A 594 -0.41 -19.83 -15.03
C LEU A 594 0.53 -18.71 -15.43
N SER A 595 0.81 -18.63 -16.73
CA SER A 595 1.63 -17.60 -17.36
C SER A 595 0.79 -16.73 -18.29
N THR A 596 1.37 -15.63 -18.74
CA THR A 596 0.73 -14.59 -19.56
C THR A 596 0.72 -14.91 -21.05
N ASP A 597 1.14 -16.11 -21.43
CA ASP A 597 1.13 -16.53 -22.82
C ASP A 597 -0.31 -16.79 -23.30
N PHE A 598 -0.85 -15.95 -24.20
CA PHE A 598 -2.13 -16.15 -24.90
C PHE A 598 -1.99 -16.64 -26.34
N SER A 599 -0.82 -17.18 -26.72
CA SER A 599 -0.62 -17.87 -28.00
C SER A 599 -1.68 -18.95 -28.28
N ALA A 600 -1.86 -19.32 -29.55
CA ALA A 600 -2.79 -20.40 -29.92
C ALA A 600 -2.29 -21.82 -29.59
N GLY A 601 -1.13 -21.93 -28.94
CA GLY A 601 -0.47 -23.19 -28.58
C GLY A 601 -0.74 -23.64 -27.13
N PRO A 602 -0.31 -24.87 -26.79
CA PRO A 602 -0.32 -25.34 -25.41
C PRO A 602 0.57 -24.46 -24.52
N LYS A 603 0.11 -24.23 -23.30
CA LYS A 603 0.72 -23.39 -22.28
C LYS A 603 1.71 -24.19 -21.45
N ALA A 604 2.93 -23.67 -21.38
CA ALA A 604 3.92 -24.14 -20.44
C ALA A 604 3.59 -23.61 -19.02
N PRO A 605 3.82 -24.41 -17.97
CA PRO A 605 3.74 -23.92 -16.60
C PRO A 605 4.73 -22.77 -16.35
N ALA A 606 4.29 -21.76 -15.59
CA ALA A 606 5.10 -20.62 -15.20
C ALA A 606 6.27 -21.00 -14.28
N GLU A 607 7.23 -20.08 -14.14
CA GLU A 607 8.47 -20.28 -13.38
C GLU A 607 8.21 -20.66 -11.90
N ASN A 608 7.20 -20.06 -11.26
CA ASN A 608 6.85 -20.32 -9.87
C ASN A 608 6.42 -21.78 -9.64
N TYR A 609 5.63 -22.35 -10.54
CA TYR A 609 5.31 -23.78 -10.51
C TYR A 609 6.55 -24.66 -10.74
N GLN A 610 7.41 -24.28 -11.69
CA GLN A 610 8.65 -25.02 -11.94
C GLN A 610 9.57 -25.02 -10.72
N ARG A 611 9.66 -23.90 -9.99
CA ARG A 611 10.38 -23.80 -8.72
C ARG A 611 9.76 -24.68 -7.64
N LEU A 612 8.43 -24.65 -7.47
CA LEU A 612 7.71 -25.51 -6.52
C LEU A 612 7.98 -27.00 -6.79
N MET A 613 7.90 -27.43 -8.05
CA MET A 613 8.18 -28.81 -8.43
C MET A 613 9.65 -29.18 -8.26
N THR A 614 10.56 -28.31 -8.66
CA THR A 614 12.01 -28.56 -8.53
C THR A 614 12.43 -28.68 -7.07
N GLY A 615 11.91 -27.81 -6.19
CA GLY A 615 12.11 -27.91 -4.74
C GLY A 615 11.57 -29.22 -4.17
N SER A 616 10.32 -29.57 -4.51
CA SER A 616 9.69 -30.81 -4.05
C SER A 616 10.43 -32.07 -4.51
N VAL A 617 10.99 -32.07 -5.73
CA VAL A 617 11.83 -33.14 -6.26
C VAL A 617 13.17 -33.22 -5.53
N ALA A 618 13.77 -32.07 -5.22
CA ALA A 618 15.02 -32.01 -4.47
C ALA A 618 14.85 -32.58 -3.05
N ASP A 619 13.75 -32.21 -2.36
CA ASP A 619 13.41 -32.74 -1.03
C ASP A 619 13.19 -34.25 -1.08
N ALA A 620 12.42 -34.76 -2.04
CA ALA A 620 12.20 -36.19 -2.20
C ALA A 620 13.50 -36.97 -2.50
N ARG A 621 14.45 -36.36 -3.23
CA ARG A 621 15.78 -36.96 -3.46
C ARG A 621 16.62 -36.95 -2.18
N ALA A 622 16.57 -35.89 -1.40
CA ALA A 622 17.29 -35.79 -0.13
C ALA A 622 16.76 -36.83 0.88
N ASP A 623 15.43 -36.99 0.95
CA ASP A 623 14.77 -38.03 1.74
C ASP A 623 15.20 -39.42 1.28
N ALA A 624 15.21 -39.66 -0.04
CA ALA A 624 15.64 -40.93 -0.61
C ALA A 624 17.09 -41.30 -0.26
N VAL A 625 18.01 -40.33 -0.41
CA VAL A 625 19.43 -40.49 -0.04
C VAL A 625 19.60 -40.73 1.46
N SER A 626 18.74 -40.12 2.28
CA SER A 626 18.72 -40.29 3.73
C SER A 626 18.00 -41.57 4.20
N GLY A 627 17.48 -42.37 3.28
CA GLY A 627 16.73 -43.59 3.59
C GLY A 627 15.35 -43.36 4.19
N LEU A 628 14.81 -42.14 4.08
CA LEU A 628 13.46 -41.78 4.52
C LEU A 628 12.42 -42.14 3.44
N SER A 629 11.16 -42.28 3.85
CA SER A 629 10.07 -42.54 2.91
C SER A 629 9.81 -41.33 2.01
N VAL A 630 9.68 -41.58 0.71
CA VAL A 630 9.32 -40.56 -0.29
C VAL A 630 7.83 -40.52 -0.62
N ASP A 631 7.03 -41.39 0.01
CA ASP A 631 5.62 -41.61 -0.35
C ASP A 631 4.80 -40.33 -0.20
N ASP A 632 4.99 -39.58 0.89
CA ASP A 632 4.33 -38.29 1.11
C ASP A 632 4.76 -37.26 0.05
N GLY A 633 6.04 -37.22 -0.32
CA GLY A 633 6.55 -36.34 -1.36
C GLY A 633 5.92 -36.64 -2.74
N ILE A 634 5.76 -37.92 -3.07
CA ILE A 634 5.09 -38.38 -4.29
C ILE A 634 3.63 -37.94 -4.31
N GLN A 635 2.90 -38.12 -3.21
CA GLN A 635 1.49 -37.71 -3.10
C GLN A 635 1.34 -36.19 -3.30
N ARG A 636 2.21 -35.38 -2.67
CA ARG A 636 2.22 -33.92 -2.83
C ARG A 636 2.48 -33.50 -4.27
N MET A 637 3.51 -34.07 -4.91
CA MET A 637 3.85 -33.75 -6.31
C MET A 637 2.74 -34.17 -7.28
N ALA A 638 2.08 -35.31 -7.05
CA ALA A 638 0.93 -35.74 -7.85
C ALA A 638 -0.26 -34.76 -7.72
N PHE A 639 -0.52 -34.27 -6.50
CA PHE A 639 -1.51 -33.24 -6.27
C PHE A 639 -1.14 -31.93 -6.99
N PHE A 640 0.11 -31.46 -6.86
CA PHE A 640 0.57 -30.23 -7.52
C PHE A 640 0.46 -30.32 -9.05
N ASP A 641 0.85 -31.44 -9.65
CA ASP A 641 0.73 -31.67 -11.10
C ASP A 641 -0.72 -31.66 -11.59
N ALA A 642 -1.63 -32.30 -10.85
CA ALA A 642 -3.04 -32.32 -11.18
C ALA A 642 -3.71 -30.95 -11.01
N SER A 643 -3.42 -30.21 -9.93
CA SER A 643 -3.90 -28.84 -9.75
C SER A 643 -3.41 -27.90 -10.85
N ALA A 644 -2.14 -28.01 -11.24
CA ALA A 644 -1.56 -27.28 -12.36
C ALA A 644 -2.24 -27.62 -13.69
N SER A 645 -2.49 -28.91 -13.94
CA SER A 645 -3.22 -29.38 -15.13
C SER A 645 -4.63 -28.78 -15.20
N TRP A 646 -5.29 -28.68 -14.05
CA TRP A 646 -6.64 -28.13 -13.94
C TRP A 646 -6.66 -26.64 -14.30
N ALA A 647 -5.71 -25.88 -13.77
CA ALA A 647 -5.56 -24.45 -14.06
C ALA A 647 -5.28 -24.20 -15.55
N LEU A 648 -4.33 -24.95 -16.15
CA LEU A 648 -3.96 -24.80 -17.56
C LEU A 648 -5.11 -25.18 -18.51
N ILE A 649 -5.84 -26.28 -18.24
CA ILE A 649 -7.01 -26.67 -19.02
C ILE A 649 -8.14 -25.65 -18.85
N GLY A 650 -8.35 -25.12 -17.64
CA GLY A 650 -9.32 -24.06 -17.39
C GLY A 650 -9.04 -22.81 -18.22
N LEU A 651 -7.78 -22.36 -18.27
CA LEU A 651 -7.37 -21.24 -19.12
C LEU A 651 -7.55 -21.56 -20.61
N ALA A 652 -7.15 -22.76 -21.06
CA ALA A 652 -7.28 -23.18 -22.45
C ALA A 652 -8.74 -23.27 -22.91
N ARG A 653 -9.63 -23.83 -22.08
CA ARG A 653 -11.07 -23.88 -22.32
C ARG A 653 -11.66 -22.48 -22.45
N ARG A 654 -11.28 -21.57 -21.56
CA ARG A 654 -11.72 -20.18 -21.62
C ARG A 654 -11.26 -19.49 -22.90
N GLN A 655 -10.02 -19.72 -23.33
CA GLN A 655 -9.51 -19.19 -24.59
C GLN A 655 -10.31 -19.73 -25.78
N ASP A 656 -10.66 -21.01 -25.78
CA ASP A 656 -11.53 -21.60 -26.81
C ASP A 656 -12.93 -20.99 -26.80
N GLU A 657 -13.51 -20.72 -25.62
CA GLU A 657 -14.80 -20.02 -25.47
C GLU A 657 -14.74 -18.57 -26.00
N LEU A 658 -13.67 -17.83 -25.70
CA LEU A 658 -13.45 -16.47 -26.20
C LEU A 658 -13.25 -16.45 -27.72
N ASN A 659 -12.47 -17.40 -28.25
CA ASN A 659 -12.27 -17.56 -29.69
C ASN A 659 -13.61 -17.89 -30.37
N ALA A 660 -14.39 -18.81 -29.81
CA ALA A 660 -15.71 -19.16 -30.32
C ALA A 660 -16.68 -17.96 -30.28
N SER A 661 -16.65 -17.16 -29.20
CA SER A 661 -17.44 -15.93 -29.07
C SER A 661 -17.02 -14.87 -30.09
N MET A 662 -15.72 -14.69 -30.33
CA MET A 662 -15.20 -13.77 -31.34
C MET A 662 -15.69 -14.14 -32.74
N TRP A 663 -15.56 -15.42 -33.13
CA TRP A 663 -16.05 -15.91 -34.41
C TRP A 663 -17.57 -15.79 -34.52
N SER A 664 -18.29 -16.06 -33.44
CA SER A 664 -19.73 -15.86 -33.33
C SER A 664 -20.13 -14.40 -33.55
N ASN A 665 -19.46 -13.46 -32.89
CA ASN A 665 -19.74 -12.02 -33.00
C ASN A 665 -19.39 -11.49 -34.40
N LEU A 666 -18.31 -11.99 -35.02
CA LEU A 666 -17.94 -11.65 -36.39
C LEU A 666 -18.98 -12.15 -37.40
N ALA A 667 -19.52 -13.35 -37.21
CA ALA A 667 -20.61 -13.89 -38.03
C ALA A 667 -21.88 -13.04 -37.90
N GLU A 668 -22.30 -12.71 -36.67
CA GLU A 668 -23.45 -11.82 -36.43
C GLU A 668 -23.25 -10.43 -37.05
N ALA A 669 -22.07 -9.82 -36.89
CA ALA A 669 -21.74 -8.53 -37.50
C ALA A 669 -21.76 -8.60 -39.04
N THR A 670 -21.31 -9.71 -39.62
CA THR A 670 -21.36 -9.94 -41.07
C THR A 670 -22.81 -10.03 -41.54
N ASN A 671 -23.65 -10.79 -40.84
CA ASN A 671 -25.08 -10.90 -41.14
C ASN A 671 -25.81 -9.56 -41.02
N PHE A 672 -25.45 -8.74 -40.03
CA PHE A 672 -25.97 -7.38 -39.89
C PHE A 672 -25.59 -6.50 -41.09
N VAL A 673 -24.32 -6.53 -41.51
CA VAL A 673 -23.85 -5.78 -42.69
C VAL A 673 -24.53 -6.26 -43.98
N VAL A 674 -24.75 -7.56 -44.14
CA VAL A 674 -25.49 -8.14 -45.27
C VAL A 674 -26.94 -7.66 -45.25
N ALA A 675 -27.63 -7.69 -44.11
CA ALA A 675 -29.00 -7.19 -43.96
C ALA A 675 -29.11 -5.69 -44.25
N LEU A 676 -28.15 -4.89 -43.76
CA LEU A 676 -28.07 -3.45 -44.04
C LEU A 676 -27.92 -3.17 -45.54
N ARG A 677 -27.09 -3.94 -46.25
CA ARG A 677 -26.89 -3.80 -47.71
C ARG A 677 -28.12 -4.19 -48.53
N LYS A 678 -28.94 -5.13 -48.04
CA LYS A 678 -30.18 -5.57 -48.71
C LYS A 678 -31.38 -4.65 -48.47
N GLY A 679 -31.28 -3.74 -47.48
CA GLY A 679 -32.23 -2.65 -47.28
C GLY A 679 -33.12 -2.77 -46.03
N PRO A 680 -34.05 -1.82 -45.82
CA PRO A 680 -34.72 -1.60 -44.53
C PRO A 680 -35.60 -2.76 -44.04
N ARG A 681 -36.18 -3.55 -44.97
CA ARG A 681 -37.00 -4.71 -44.62
C ARG A 681 -36.16 -5.84 -44.03
N GLU A 682 -35.07 -6.20 -44.71
CA GLU A 682 -34.13 -7.25 -44.26
C GLU A 682 -33.44 -6.86 -42.95
N LEU A 683 -33.09 -5.58 -42.77
CA LEU A 683 -32.57 -5.09 -41.49
C LEU A 683 -33.60 -5.23 -40.35
N ARG A 684 -34.88 -4.93 -40.60
CA ARG A 684 -35.95 -5.10 -39.62
C ARG A 684 -36.14 -6.57 -39.25
N ASP A 685 -36.12 -7.46 -40.23
CA ASP A 685 -36.26 -8.90 -40.00
C ASP A 685 -35.04 -9.46 -39.25
N HIS A 686 -33.83 -9.02 -39.57
CA HIS A 686 -32.61 -9.36 -38.84
C HIS A 686 -32.67 -8.91 -37.37
N VAL A 687 -33.08 -7.67 -37.09
CA VAL A 687 -33.26 -7.18 -35.70
C VAL A 687 -34.34 -7.97 -34.98
N LYS A 688 -35.44 -8.33 -35.66
CA LYS A 688 -36.51 -9.15 -35.08
C LYS A 688 -35.99 -10.55 -34.72
N THR A 689 -35.25 -11.21 -35.60
CA THR A 689 -34.64 -12.52 -35.34
C THR A 689 -33.63 -12.45 -34.19
N LEU A 690 -32.79 -11.40 -34.13
CA LEU A 690 -31.84 -11.23 -33.02
C LEU A 690 -32.56 -11.03 -31.67
N VAL A 691 -33.67 -10.29 -31.64
CA VAL A 691 -34.46 -10.04 -30.41
C VAL A 691 -35.27 -11.26 -29.98
N VAL A 692 -35.81 -12.04 -30.93
CA VAL A 692 -36.68 -13.20 -30.62
C VAL A 692 -35.87 -14.47 -30.38
N ASP A 693 -34.88 -14.75 -31.24
CA ASP A 693 -34.12 -16.00 -31.24
C ASP A 693 -32.72 -15.85 -30.59
N GLY A 694 -32.32 -14.62 -30.25
CA GLY A 694 -31.04 -14.32 -29.59
C GLY A 694 -29.81 -14.43 -30.50
N SER A 695 -29.97 -14.82 -31.76
CA SER A 695 -28.90 -15.08 -32.72
C SER A 695 -29.46 -15.10 -34.15
N THR A 696 -28.77 -14.48 -35.10
CA THR A 696 -29.12 -14.57 -36.53
C THR A 696 -28.30 -15.61 -37.29
N LYS A 697 -27.34 -16.26 -36.61
CA LYS A 697 -26.48 -17.31 -37.19
C LYS A 697 -27.24 -18.50 -37.75
N GLY A 698 -26.99 -18.86 -39.00
CA GLY A 698 -27.46 -20.07 -39.65
C GLY A 698 -26.65 -21.33 -39.30
N ASP A 699 -27.16 -22.51 -39.67
CA ASP A 699 -26.51 -23.80 -39.36
C ASP A 699 -25.13 -23.95 -40.04
N TYR A 700 -24.93 -23.33 -41.21
CA TYR A 700 -23.64 -23.26 -41.89
C TYR A 700 -22.60 -22.44 -41.12
N GLU A 701 -23.00 -21.34 -40.50
CA GLU A 701 -22.10 -20.49 -39.71
C GLU A 701 -21.75 -21.16 -38.40
N LYS A 702 -22.69 -21.89 -37.79
CA LYS A 702 -22.41 -22.74 -36.62
C LYS A 702 -21.41 -23.85 -36.96
N LEU A 703 -21.54 -24.50 -38.13
CA LEU A 703 -20.56 -25.47 -38.61
C LEU A 703 -19.18 -24.82 -38.83
N ALA A 704 -19.13 -23.68 -39.52
CA ALA A 704 -17.88 -22.95 -39.76
C ALA A 704 -17.21 -22.53 -38.44
N ILE A 705 -17.95 -22.01 -37.47
CA ILE A 705 -17.44 -21.67 -36.13
C ILE A 705 -16.91 -22.92 -35.42
N SER A 706 -17.61 -24.06 -35.50
CA SER A 706 -17.17 -25.31 -34.86
C SER A 706 -15.87 -25.87 -35.45
N MET A 707 -15.61 -25.63 -36.75
CA MET A 707 -14.42 -26.10 -37.45
C MET A 707 -13.22 -25.13 -37.36
N VAL A 708 -13.49 -23.83 -37.26
CA VAL A 708 -12.45 -22.78 -37.30
C VAL A 708 -12.09 -22.26 -35.91
N ARG A 709 -12.91 -22.52 -34.88
CA ARG A 709 -12.51 -22.20 -33.51
C ARG A 709 -11.24 -22.97 -33.12
N SER A 710 -10.49 -22.40 -32.19
CA SER A 710 -9.25 -22.99 -31.73
C SER A 710 -9.49 -24.30 -30.95
N ASP A 711 -8.51 -25.21 -31.01
CA ASP A 711 -8.44 -26.46 -30.23
C ASP A 711 -7.41 -26.32 -29.08
N VAL A 712 -7.41 -25.18 -28.37
CA VAL A 712 -6.44 -24.95 -27.30
C VAL A 712 -6.65 -25.96 -26.16
N GLU A 713 -7.90 -26.26 -25.77
CA GLU A 713 -8.21 -27.22 -24.71
C GLU A 713 -7.69 -28.62 -25.03
N LEU A 714 -7.88 -29.08 -26.28
CA LEU A 714 -7.41 -30.39 -26.72
C LEU A 714 -5.88 -30.47 -26.73
N LYS A 715 -5.22 -29.47 -27.32
CA LYS A 715 -3.74 -29.39 -27.35
C LYS A 715 -3.16 -29.31 -25.94
N GLN A 716 -3.79 -28.55 -25.05
CA GLN A 716 -3.39 -28.47 -23.64
C GLN A 716 -3.57 -29.80 -22.92
N SER A 717 -4.65 -30.53 -23.20
CA SER A 717 -4.90 -31.84 -22.60
C SER A 717 -3.80 -32.84 -22.97
N PHE A 718 -3.37 -32.87 -24.24
CA PHE A 718 -2.22 -33.68 -24.67
C PHE A 718 -0.91 -33.26 -23.99
N ALA A 719 -0.65 -31.95 -23.92
CA ALA A 719 0.57 -31.44 -23.26
C ALA A 719 0.61 -31.80 -21.77
N ASN A 720 -0.53 -31.74 -21.09
CA ASN A 720 -0.66 -32.14 -19.68
C ASN A 720 -0.42 -33.65 -19.51
N GLU A 721 -1.00 -34.50 -20.36
CA GLU A 721 -0.77 -35.95 -20.30
C GLU A 721 0.72 -36.31 -20.50
N GLN A 722 1.41 -35.66 -21.44
CA GLN A 722 2.85 -35.84 -21.64
C GLN A 722 3.66 -35.41 -20.41
N ARG A 723 3.31 -34.27 -19.80
CA ARG A 723 3.95 -33.76 -18.59
C ARG A 723 3.77 -34.71 -17.40
N THR A 724 2.55 -35.19 -17.17
CA THR A 724 2.24 -36.17 -16.11
C THR A 724 2.98 -37.49 -16.34
N ALA A 725 3.13 -37.94 -17.60
CA ALA A 725 3.92 -39.13 -17.93
C ALA A 725 5.42 -38.94 -17.62
N ALA A 726 6.00 -37.78 -17.97
CA ALA A 726 7.39 -37.45 -17.66
C ALA A 726 7.64 -37.39 -16.14
N LEU A 727 6.73 -36.77 -15.38
CA LEU A 727 6.79 -36.74 -13.92
C LEU A 727 6.72 -38.14 -13.32
N THR A 728 5.80 -38.98 -13.82
CA THR A 728 5.66 -40.38 -13.37
C THR A 728 6.96 -41.17 -13.58
N GLY A 729 7.63 -40.99 -14.72
CA GLY A 729 8.93 -41.59 -14.99
C GLY A 729 10.02 -41.15 -14.01
N LEU A 730 10.08 -39.84 -13.71
CA LEU A 730 11.03 -39.27 -12.76
C LEU A 730 10.80 -39.78 -11.33
N LEU A 731 9.55 -39.81 -10.87
CA LEU A 731 9.18 -40.29 -9.54
C LEU A 731 9.46 -41.78 -9.36
N ASN A 732 9.25 -42.58 -10.42
CA ASN A 732 9.62 -43.99 -10.41
C ASN A 732 11.14 -44.18 -10.24
N GLY A 733 11.94 -43.33 -10.89
CA GLY A 733 13.40 -43.29 -10.74
C GLY A 733 13.82 -43.00 -9.29
N ILE A 734 13.27 -41.94 -8.67
CA ILE A 734 13.60 -41.58 -7.28
C ILE A 734 13.22 -42.72 -6.32
N ARG A 735 12.00 -43.24 -6.45
CA ARG A 735 11.51 -44.31 -5.58
C ARG A 735 12.32 -45.61 -5.70
N SER A 736 12.88 -45.91 -6.87
CA SER A 736 13.72 -47.10 -7.05
C SER A 736 15.01 -47.09 -6.21
N THR A 737 15.38 -45.94 -5.63
CA THR A 737 16.57 -45.77 -4.79
C THR A 737 16.32 -45.95 -3.29
N THR A 738 15.06 -46.13 -2.86
CA THR A 738 14.68 -46.33 -1.45
C THR A 738 14.20 -47.75 -1.18
N ALA A 739 14.21 -48.17 0.09
CA ALA A 739 13.52 -49.38 0.52
C ALA A 739 12.03 -49.22 0.21
N THR A 740 11.46 -50.15 -0.57
CA THR A 740 10.08 -50.08 -1.06
C THR A 740 9.08 -49.92 0.08
N GLY A 741 8.39 -48.78 0.13
CA GLY A 741 7.18 -48.59 0.91
C GLY A 741 6.04 -49.52 0.45
N PRO A 742 5.00 -49.73 1.28
CA PRO A 742 3.95 -50.73 1.05
C PRO A 742 3.06 -50.42 -0.17
N ASP A 743 2.86 -49.15 -0.51
CA ASP A 743 1.91 -48.74 -1.56
C ASP A 743 2.59 -48.59 -2.92
N SER A 744 2.02 -49.12 -3.99
CA SER A 744 2.57 -48.95 -5.36
C SER A 744 2.56 -47.48 -5.83
N LEU A 745 3.44 -47.11 -6.79
CA LEU A 745 3.51 -45.74 -7.30
C LEU A 745 2.14 -45.26 -7.83
N LYS A 746 1.41 -46.15 -8.51
CA LYS A 746 0.06 -45.88 -9.00
C LYS A 746 -0.93 -45.55 -7.88
N VAL A 747 -0.81 -46.19 -6.72
CA VAL A 747 -1.65 -45.92 -5.55
C VAL A 747 -1.32 -44.54 -4.96
N LEU A 748 -0.03 -44.21 -4.84
CA LEU A 748 0.40 -42.91 -4.31
C LEU A 748 -0.01 -41.74 -5.21
N LEU A 749 0.20 -41.87 -6.53
CA LEU A 749 -0.24 -40.87 -7.51
C LEU A 749 -1.76 -40.67 -7.43
N LYS A 750 -2.51 -41.78 -7.41
CA LYS A 750 -3.97 -41.74 -7.27
C LYS A 750 -4.39 -41.09 -5.96
N SER A 751 -3.73 -41.42 -4.84
CA SER A 751 -4.00 -40.82 -3.53
C SER A 751 -3.89 -39.30 -3.56
N GLY A 752 -2.80 -38.78 -4.15
CA GLY A 752 -2.60 -37.33 -4.33
C GLY A 752 -3.70 -36.66 -5.17
N THR A 753 -4.16 -37.33 -6.24
CA THR A 753 -5.18 -36.75 -7.14
C THR A 753 -6.63 -36.97 -6.69
N ASN A 754 -6.90 -37.94 -5.80
CA ASN A 754 -8.26 -38.37 -5.43
C ASN A 754 -9.12 -37.25 -4.81
N ARG A 755 -8.50 -36.16 -4.35
CA ARG A 755 -9.18 -35.01 -3.74
C ARG A 755 -9.61 -33.95 -4.74
N LEU A 756 -9.15 -34.04 -5.98
CA LEU A 756 -9.45 -33.10 -7.05
C LEU A 756 -10.53 -33.67 -7.98
N THR A 757 -11.25 -32.77 -8.66
CA THR A 757 -12.17 -33.17 -9.72
C THR A 757 -11.38 -33.80 -10.87
N PRO A 758 -11.73 -35.01 -11.33
CA PRO A 758 -11.00 -35.66 -12.41
C PRO A 758 -11.10 -34.85 -13.70
N LEU A 759 -9.95 -34.67 -14.36
CA LEU A 759 -9.88 -33.99 -15.66
C LEU A 759 -10.23 -34.97 -16.79
N PRO A 760 -10.92 -34.50 -17.85
CA PRO A 760 -11.12 -35.30 -19.04
C PRO A 760 -9.77 -35.58 -19.70
N SER A 761 -9.57 -36.82 -20.14
CA SER A 761 -8.42 -37.20 -20.99
C SER A 761 -8.48 -36.48 -22.34
N ALA A 762 -7.34 -36.30 -22.99
CA ALA A 762 -7.25 -35.75 -24.35
C ALA A 762 -8.12 -36.56 -25.32
N GLY A 763 -8.18 -37.88 -25.18
CA GLY A 763 -9.06 -38.75 -25.95
C GLY A 763 -10.55 -38.46 -25.74
N SER A 764 -10.97 -38.16 -24.50
CA SER A 764 -12.37 -37.77 -24.23
C SER A 764 -12.72 -36.37 -24.75
N VAL A 765 -11.79 -35.42 -24.71
CA VAL A 765 -11.98 -34.09 -25.31
C VAL A 765 -12.08 -34.20 -26.83
N LEU A 766 -11.20 -35.00 -27.45
CA LEU A 766 -11.25 -35.28 -28.89
C LEU A 766 -12.59 -35.90 -29.30
N LEU A 767 -13.05 -36.91 -28.57
CA LEU A 767 -14.33 -37.56 -28.86
C LEU A 767 -15.51 -36.58 -28.74
N ALA A 768 -15.50 -35.71 -27.72
CA ALA A 768 -16.50 -34.65 -27.59
C ALA A 768 -16.47 -33.68 -28.76
N ARG A 769 -15.28 -33.32 -29.26
CA ARG A 769 -15.11 -32.47 -30.45
C ARG A 769 -15.63 -33.10 -31.72
N VAL A 770 -15.29 -34.36 -31.97
CA VAL A 770 -15.82 -35.12 -33.12
C VAL A 770 -17.34 -35.18 -33.06
N THR A 771 -17.90 -35.46 -31.88
CA THR A 771 -19.36 -35.53 -31.68
C THR A 771 -20.05 -34.20 -31.96
N GLU A 772 -19.43 -33.08 -31.57
CA GLU A 772 -19.94 -31.74 -31.82
C GLU A 772 -19.94 -31.38 -33.30
N ILE A 773 -18.85 -31.66 -34.01
CA ILE A 773 -18.73 -31.44 -35.46
C ILE A 773 -19.76 -32.30 -36.20
N ASP A 774 -19.87 -33.59 -35.86
CA ASP A 774 -20.87 -34.50 -36.46
C ASP A 774 -22.31 -34.04 -36.21
N ALA A 775 -22.58 -33.45 -35.05
CA ALA A 775 -23.89 -32.85 -34.77
C ALA A 775 -24.16 -31.61 -35.65
N ALA A 776 -23.16 -30.75 -35.83
CA ALA A 776 -23.25 -29.57 -36.70
C ALA A 776 -23.44 -29.95 -38.18
N VAL A 777 -22.71 -30.95 -38.67
CA VAL A 777 -22.86 -31.51 -40.03
C VAL A 777 -24.28 -32.02 -40.25
N ARG A 778 -24.80 -32.85 -39.32
CA ARG A 778 -26.17 -33.38 -39.41
C ARG A 778 -27.24 -32.29 -39.36
N ALA A 779 -27.00 -31.17 -38.68
CA ALA A 779 -27.92 -30.04 -38.67
C ALA A 779 -28.00 -29.35 -40.05
N VAL A 780 -26.86 -29.23 -40.74
CA VAL A 780 -26.80 -28.70 -42.11
C VAL A 780 -27.49 -29.64 -43.11
N GLU A 781 -27.28 -30.96 -42.99
CA GLU A 781 -27.85 -31.97 -43.90
C GLU A 781 -29.38 -32.09 -43.84
N ARG A 782 -30.02 -31.67 -42.74
CA ARG A 782 -31.48 -31.79 -42.53
C ARG A 782 -32.32 -30.68 -43.19
N ARG A 783 -31.71 -29.70 -43.88
CA ARG A 783 -32.46 -28.57 -44.49
C ARG A 783 -33.06 -28.93 -45.86
N PRO A 784 -34.33 -28.55 -46.15
CA PRO A 784 -35.03 -28.98 -47.38
C PRO A 784 -34.84 -28.10 -48.63
N GLU A 785 -33.98 -27.05 -48.65
CA GLU A 785 -33.82 -26.18 -49.83
C GLU A 785 -32.41 -26.21 -50.44
N PRO A 786 -32.30 -26.25 -51.79
CA PRO A 786 -31.02 -26.18 -52.47
C PRO A 786 -30.63 -24.72 -52.69
N THR A 787 -29.91 -24.12 -51.75
CA THR A 787 -28.97 -23.05 -52.13
C THR A 787 -27.65 -23.74 -52.46
N PRO A 788 -27.12 -23.64 -53.69
CA PRO A 788 -25.88 -24.30 -54.06
C PRO A 788 -24.71 -23.53 -53.44
N LEU A 789 -24.45 -23.79 -52.17
CA LEU A 789 -23.10 -23.66 -51.65
C LEU A 789 -22.34 -24.86 -52.21
N ASN A 790 -21.48 -24.60 -53.19
CA ASN A 790 -20.24 -25.36 -53.34
C ASN A 790 -19.50 -25.24 -52.00
N LEU A 791 -19.90 -26.04 -51.01
CA LEU A 791 -19.02 -26.52 -49.96
C LEU A 791 -17.90 -27.20 -50.73
N THR A 792 -16.87 -26.43 -51.03
CA THR A 792 -15.71 -26.92 -51.75
C THR A 792 -15.19 -28.13 -50.98
N PRO A 793 -14.68 -29.18 -51.66
CA PRO A 793 -14.01 -30.31 -51.01
C PRO A 793 -12.98 -29.86 -49.95
N THR A 794 -12.45 -28.65 -50.11
CA THR A 794 -11.60 -27.90 -49.17
C THR A 794 -12.20 -27.69 -47.76
N LEU A 795 -13.50 -27.45 -47.59
CA LEU A 795 -14.12 -27.34 -46.25
C LEU A 795 -14.31 -28.71 -45.60
N ARG A 796 -14.60 -29.76 -46.38
CA ARG A 796 -14.61 -31.14 -45.88
C ARG A 796 -13.19 -31.65 -45.57
N ALA A 797 -12.19 -31.19 -46.32
CA ALA A 797 -10.77 -31.42 -46.07
C ALA A 797 -10.21 -30.56 -44.91
N LEU A 798 -10.83 -29.43 -44.58
CA LEU A 798 -10.51 -28.64 -43.36
C LEU A 798 -11.17 -29.23 -42.11
N ALA A 799 -12.36 -29.83 -42.24
CA ALA A 799 -12.97 -30.66 -41.17
C ALA A 799 -12.15 -31.93 -40.90
N HIS A 800 -11.39 -32.38 -41.90
CA HIS A 800 -10.41 -33.46 -41.83
C HIS A 800 -9.00 -32.94 -42.05
N GLY A 801 -8.65 -31.80 -41.44
CA GLY A 801 -7.30 -31.24 -41.44
C GLY A 801 -6.31 -32.16 -40.71
N ALA A 802 -6.08 -33.33 -41.27
CA ALA A 802 -5.04 -34.27 -40.96
C ALA A 802 -4.39 -34.59 -42.29
N GLN A 803 -3.07 -34.55 -42.32
CA GLN A 803 -2.25 -35.03 -43.42
C GLN A 803 -2.38 -36.57 -43.61
N PHE A 804 -3.50 -37.16 -43.16
CA PHE A 804 -3.82 -38.56 -43.08
C PHE A 804 -5.33 -38.74 -43.37
N VAL A 805 -5.66 -39.50 -44.42
CA VAL A 805 -7.02 -39.80 -44.87
C VAL A 805 -7.28 -41.29 -44.70
N TYR A 806 -8.43 -41.67 -44.11
CA TYR A 806 -8.82 -43.06 -43.90
C TYR A 806 -10.22 -43.31 -44.50
N ASP A 807 -10.37 -44.38 -45.28
CA ASP A 807 -11.65 -44.83 -45.84
C ASP A 807 -12.22 -45.99 -45.01
N PRO A 808 -13.24 -45.76 -44.16
CA PRO A 808 -13.77 -46.79 -43.27
C PRO A 808 -14.59 -47.87 -44.00
N LEU A 809 -15.01 -47.65 -45.24
CA LEU A 809 -15.78 -48.64 -46.01
C LEU A 809 -14.88 -49.73 -46.59
N THR A 810 -13.63 -49.39 -46.88
CA THR A 810 -12.68 -50.25 -47.60
C THR A 810 -11.47 -50.61 -46.74
N GLY A 811 -11.25 -49.92 -45.62
CA GLY A 811 -10.11 -50.11 -44.72
C GLY A 811 -8.81 -49.47 -45.21
N GLY A 812 -8.86 -48.74 -46.33
CA GLY A 812 -7.70 -48.07 -46.92
C GLY A 812 -7.29 -46.80 -46.19
N SER A 813 -6.01 -46.43 -46.29
CA SER A 813 -5.46 -45.20 -45.68
C SER A 813 -4.44 -44.51 -46.59
N LEU A 814 -4.34 -43.19 -46.49
CA LEU A 814 -3.45 -42.36 -47.28
C LEU A 814 -2.80 -41.28 -46.41
N ASP A 815 -1.48 -41.36 -46.23
CA ASP A 815 -0.66 -40.39 -45.53
C ASP A 815 0.13 -39.51 -46.52
N ARG A 816 0.02 -38.18 -46.35
CA ARG A 816 0.66 -37.15 -47.18
C ARG A 816 1.54 -36.20 -46.34
N SER A 817 1.75 -36.50 -45.06
CA SER A 817 2.38 -35.59 -44.10
C SER A 817 3.84 -35.24 -44.41
N ASP A 818 4.56 -36.13 -45.07
CA ASP A 818 6.01 -36.03 -45.29
C ASP A 818 6.42 -35.36 -46.62
N VAL A 819 5.48 -34.90 -47.47
CA VAL A 819 5.80 -34.35 -48.80
C VAL A 819 5.03 -33.08 -49.15
N ASP A 820 5.75 -31.96 -49.34
CA ASP A 820 5.17 -30.62 -49.59
C ASP A 820 4.73 -30.38 -51.05
N HIS A 821 5.23 -31.16 -52.02
CA HIS A 821 5.02 -30.94 -53.46
C HIS A 821 4.75 -32.24 -54.23
N LEU A 822 3.52 -32.76 -54.12
CA LEU A 822 3.06 -33.96 -54.85
C LEU A 822 2.44 -33.59 -56.21
N LYS A 823 2.69 -34.39 -57.25
CA LYS A 823 2.04 -34.18 -58.57
C LYS A 823 0.64 -34.75 -58.57
N GLN A 824 -0.28 -34.11 -59.30
CA GLN A 824 -1.69 -34.52 -59.34
C GLN A 824 -1.88 -36.00 -59.72
N HIS A 825 -1.16 -36.51 -60.73
CA HIS A 825 -1.29 -37.90 -61.14
C HIS A 825 -0.74 -38.90 -60.10
N GLU A 826 0.17 -38.50 -59.21
CA GLU A 826 0.64 -39.34 -58.09
C GLU A 826 -0.44 -39.41 -56.99
N ILE A 827 -1.13 -38.29 -56.74
CA ILE A 827 -2.27 -38.21 -55.82
C ILE A 827 -3.45 -39.04 -56.32
N ASP A 828 -3.81 -38.92 -57.60
CA ASP A 828 -4.95 -39.63 -58.20
C ASP A 828 -4.74 -41.15 -58.16
N THR A 829 -3.51 -41.60 -58.41
CA THR A 829 -3.14 -43.02 -58.28
C THR A 829 -3.22 -43.49 -56.82
N ALA A 830 -2.77 -42.69 -55.85
CA ALA A 830 -2.82 -43.01 -54.43
C ALA A 830 -4.27 -43.11 -53.89
N GLU A 831 -5.16 -42.20 -54.29
CA GLU A 831 -6.57 -42.22 -53.90
C GLU A 831 -7.32 -43.44 -54.46
N ARG A 832 -7.03 -43.85 -55.71
CA ARG A 832 -7.62 -45.07 -56.30
C ARG A 832 -7.20 -46.32 -55.55
N LEU A 833 -5.95 -46.38 -55.10
CA LEU A 833 -5.46 -47.49 -54.28
C LEU A 833 -6.05 -47.48 -52.87
N MET A 834 -6.22 -46.30 -52.26
CA MET A 834 -6.88 -46.15 -50.97
C MET A 834 -8.34 -46.66 -51.04
N HIS A 835 -9.09 -46.28 -52.07
CA HIS A 835 -10.45 -46.78 -52.29
C HIS A 835 -10.52 -48.26 -52.65
N ALA A 836 -9.42 -48.86 -53.11
CA ALA A 836 -9.31 -50.30 -53.27
C ALA A 836 -8.93 -51.02 -51.96
N GLY A 837 -8.81 -50.30 -50.84
CA GLY A 837 -8.55 -50.83 -49.50
C GLY A 837 -7.07 -50.89 -49.10
N HIS A 838 -6.17 -50.27 -49.88
CA HIS A 838 -4.73 -50.29 -49.60
C HIS A 838 -4.30 -49.17 -48.64
N ARG A 839 -3.16 -49.36 -47.97
CA ARG A 839 -2.48 -48.34 -47.16
C ARG A 839 -1.35 -47.70 -47.95
N ILE A 840 -1.33 -46.38 -48.07
CA ILE A 840 -0.38 -45.61 -48.85
C ILE A 840 0.26 -44.53 -47.98
N GLU A 841 1.59 -44.45 -47.98
CA GLU A 841 2.36 -43.38 -47.33
C GLU A 841 3.29 -42.74 -48.35
N PHE A 842 3.18 -41.44 -48.60
CA PHE A 842 4.15 -40.72 -49.45
C PHE A 842 5.47 -40.52 -48.72
N ILE A 843 6.60 -40.70 -49.42
CA ILE A 843 7.93 -40.65 -48.81
C ILE A 843 8.69 -39.42 -49.30
N HIS A 844 9.38 -38.72 -48.39
CA HIS A 844 10.22 -37.58 -48.73
C HIS A 844 11.45 -37.97 -49.56
N ALA A 845 11.78 -37.14 -50.56
CA ALA A 845 13.01 -37.32 -51.33
C ALA A 845 14.24 -37.02 -50.45
N THR A 846 15.13 -38.00 -50.29
CA THR A 846 16.27 -37.95 -49.33
C THR A 846 17.44 -37.06 -49.78
N GLY A 847 17.29 -36.28 -50.85
CA GLY A 847 18.31 -35.36 -51.39
C GLY A 847 19.58 -36.02 -51.95
N THR A 848 19.73 -37.35 -51.84
CA THR A 848 20.85 -38.13 -52.37
C THR A 848 20.35 -39.42 -53.01
N GLY A 849 20.41 -39.49 -54.35
CA GLY A 849 19.97 -40.66 -55.14
C GLY A 849 18.51 -40.63 -55.58
N THR A 850 18.11 -41.62 -56.37
CA THR A 850 16.73 -41.85 -56.82
C THR A 850 15.92 -42.53 -55.72
N SER A 851 14.86 -41.88 -55.20
CA SER A 851 13.97 -42.43 -54.17
C SER A 851 12.63 -42.90 -54.76
N PRO A 852 12.01 -43.96 -54.20
CA PRO A 852 10.63 -44.35 -54.49
C PRO A 852 9.62 -43.29 -54.05
N ASP A 853 8.51 -43.17 -54.78
CA ASP A 853 7.43 -42.20 -54.48
C ASP A 853 6.63 -42.54 -53.20
N VAL A 854 6.33 -43.83 -52.95
CA VAL A 854 5.42 -44.24 -51.87
C VAL A 854 5.81 -45.54 -51.17
N ARG A 855 5.27 -45.73 -49.97
CA ARG A 855 5.11 -47.04 -49.32
C ARG A 855 3.66 -47.52 -49.51
N LEU A 856 3.46 -48.58 -50.27
CA LEU A 856 2.15 -49.22 -50.49
C LEU A 856 2.11 -50.55 -49.74
N ASP A 857 1.19 -50.67 -48.78
CA ASP A 857 1.04 -51.80 -47.86
C ASP A 857 2.34 -52.24 -47.17
N GLY A 858 3.22 -51.27 -46.87
CA GLY A 858 4.50 -51.50 -46.21
C GLY A 858 5.70 -51.72 -47.15
N GLU A 859 5.48 -51.86 -48.45
CA GLU A 859 6.56 -52.04 -49.44
C GLU A 859 6.83 -50.73 -50.22
N LEU A 860 8.04 -50.55 -50.74
CA LEU A 860 8.42 -49.34 -51.50
C LEU A 860 8.04 -49.47 -52.97
N TRP A 861 7.28 -48.51 -53.49
CA TRP A 861 6.80 -48.51 -54.88
C TRP A 861 7.07 -47.17 -55.57
N GLU A 862 7.38 -47.25 -56.86
CA GLU A 862 7.46 -46.10 -57.76
C GLU A 862 6.16 -45.98 -58.57
N PHE A 863 5.59 -44.78 -58.65
CA PHE A 863 4.39 -44.52 -59.45
C PHE A 863 4.75 -44.06 -60.87
N LYS A 864 4.04 -44.62 -61.85
CA LYS A 864 4.15 -44.21 -63.25
C LYS A 864 2.77 -44.20 -63.90
N ALA A 865 2.24 -43.00 -64.11
CA ALA A 865 1.02 -42.80 -64.90
C ALA A 865 1.31 -42.86 -66.41
N LEU A 866 0.48 -43.58 -67.17
CA LEU A 866 0.61 -43.72 -68.61
C LEU A 866 -0.31 -42.72 -69.34
N SER A 867 0.28 -41.64 -69.85
CA SER A 867 -0.44 -40.66 -70.69
C SER A 867 -0.22 -40.84 -72.20
N GLY A 868 0.66 -41.76 -72.61
CA GLY A 868 1.00 -42.02 -74.02
C GLY A 868 0.21 -43.16 -74.67
N SER A 869 0.11 -43.13 -76.00
CA SER A 869 -0.61 -44.11 -76.83
C SER A 869 0.28 -45.15 -77.54
N SER A 870 1.54 -45.33 -77.09
CA SER A 870 2.47 -46.29 -77.71
C SER A 870 3.00 -47.32 -76.71
N THR A 871 3.15 -48.57 -77.14
CA THR A 871 3.72 -49.66 -76.33
C THR A 871 5.17 -49.39 -75.93
N SER A 872 5.93 -48.64 -76.74
CA SER A 872 7.29 -48.20 -76.42
C SER A 872 7.36 -47.24 -75.22
N THR A 873 6.29 -46.45 -75.01
CA THR A 873 6.17 -45.53 -73.88
C THR A 873 6.01 -46.30 -72.57
N VAL A 874 5.23 -47.40 -72.58
CA VAL A 874 5.05 -48.28 -71.42
C VAL A 874 6.38 -48.93 -71.00
N VAL A 875 7.11 -49.51 -71.97
CA VAL A 875 8.42 -50.12 -71.70
C VAL A 875 9.43 -49.08 -71.19
N THR A 876 9.40 -47.85 -71.72
CA THR A 876 10.29 -46.78 -71.28
C THR A 876 9.95 -46.28 -69.87
N ALA A 877 8.67 -46.16 -69.53
CA ALA A 877 8.20 -45.76 -68.21
C ALA A 877 8.61 -46.78 -67.15
N ILE A 878 8.42 -48.07 -67.44
CA ILE A 878 8.85 -49.19 -66.58
C ILE A 878 10.38 -49.19 -66.44
N ARG A 879 11.13 -49.03 -67.53
CA ARG A 879 12.59 -48.93 -67.49
C ARG A 879 13.08 -47.77 -66.61
N ARG A 880 12.44 -46.61 -66.69
CA ARG A 880 12.80 -45.43 -65.87
C ARG A 880 12.45 -45.66 -64.40
N GLY A 881 11.25 -46.15 -64.11
CA GLY A 881 10.83 -46.47 -62.74
C GLY A 881 11.71 -47.53 -62.07
N GLY A 882 12.24 -48.49 -62.86
CA GLY A 882 13.15 -49.53 -62.35
C GLY A 882 14.49 -49.01 -61.83
N SER A 883 14.86 -47.76 -62.14
CA SER A 883 16.03 -47.10 -61.53
C SER A 883 15.74 -46.47 -60.16
N GLN A 884 14.48 -46.41 -59.75
CA GLN A 884 14.00 -45.77 -58.52
C GLN A 884 13.43 -46.80 -57.52
N SER A 885 12.75 -47.85 -58.00
CA SER A 885 12.30 -48.98 -57.18
C SER A 885 12.30 -50.30 -57.95
N SER A 886 12.51 -51.42 -57.26
CA SER A 886 12.32 -52.77 -57.83
C SER A 886 10.84 -53.13 -58.04
N ARG A 887 9.92 -52.37 -57.44
CA ARG A 887 8.46 -52.52 -57.57
C ARG A 887 7.87 -51.27 -58.20
N ILE A 888 7.18 -51.44 -59.31
CA ILE A 888 6.66 -50.33 -60.10
C ILE A 888 5.15 -50.48 -60.20
N LEU A 889 4.44 -49.41 -59.88
CA LEU A 889 3.01 -49.32 -60.08
C LEU A 889 2.72 -48.45 -61.30
N VAL A 890 2.07 -49.06 -62.29
CA VAL A 890 1.72 -48.44 -63.55
C VAL A 890 0.23 -48.13 -63.56
N ASP A 891 -0.11 -46.85 -63.53
CA ASP A 891 -1.49 -46.41 -63.67
C ASP A 891 -1.85 -46.29 -65.15
N ALA A 892 -2.62 -47.26 -65.65
CA ALA A 892 -3.03 -47.34 -67.05
C ALA A 892 -4.43 -46.78 -67.30
N THR A 893 -5.03 -46.14 -66.30
CA THR A 893 -6.44 -45.74 -66.36
C THR A 893 -6.73 -44.67 -67.41
N GLU A 894 -5.76 -43.81 -67.71
CA GLU A 894 -5.86 -42.76 -68.73
C GLU A 894 -5.15 -43.11 -70.05
N SER A 895 -4.54 -44.29 -70.15
CA SER A 895 -3.85 -44.71 -71.36
C SER A 895 -4.85 -45.06 -72.45
N GLY A 896 -4.65 -44.53 -73.67
CA GLY A 896 -5.44 -44.87 -74.86
C GLY A 896 -5.18 -46.27 -75.43
N LEU A 897 -4.19 -47.01 -74.91
CA LEU A 897 -3.81 -48.34 -75.39
C LEU A 897 -4.82 -49.43 -74.97
N PRO A 898 -5.07 -50.45 -75.81
CA PRO A 898 -5.79 -51.65 -75.41
C PRO A 898 -5.05 -52.39 -74.30
N LEU A 899 -5.80 -52.94 -73.33
CA LEU A 899 -5.25 -53.67 -72.18
C LEU A 899 -4.25 -54.77 -72.58
N ARG A 900 -4.56 -55.52 -73.65
CA ARG A 900 -3.69 -56.58 -74.16
C ARG A 900 -2.30 -56.06 -74.54
N ASP A 901 -2.23 -54.85 -75.11
CA ASP A 901 -0.98 -54.26 -75.57
C ASP A 901 -0.18 -53.67 -74.41
N ILE A 902 -0.86 -53.16 -73.37
CA ILE A 902 -0.22 -52.70 -72.13
C ILE A 902 0.40 -53.88 -71.38
N LEU A 903 -0.37 -54.97 -71.17
CA LEU A 903 0.13 -56.16 -70.51
C LEU A 903 1.25 -56.83 -71.31
N GLY A 904 1.11 -56.94 -72.64
CA GLY A 904 2.17 -57.44 -73.50
C GLY A 904 3.45 -56.58 -73.46
N ALA A 905 3.32 -55.26 -73.32
CA ALA A 905 4.46 -54.36 -73.13
C ALA A 905 5.11 -54.49 -71.74
N VAL A 906 4.30 -54.71 -70.69
CA VAL A 906 4.77 -55.01 -69.33
C VAL A 906 5.54 -56.34 -69.30
N ASP A 907 4.98 -57.40 -69.90
CA ASP A 907 5.61 -58.72 -69.97
C ASP A 907 6.94 -58.64 -70.75
N ASN A 908 6.99 -57.88 -71.85
CA ASN A 908 8.23 -57.61 -72.60
C ASN A 908 9.26 -56.84 -71.74
N ALA A 909 8.82 -55.85 -70.96
CA ALA A 909 9.70 -55.10 -70.07
C ALA A 909 10.27 -55.99 -68.95
N LEU A 910 9.45 -56.85 -68.34
CA LEU A 910 9.88 -57.81 -67.32
C LEU A 910 10.87 -58.84 -67.90
N LEU A 911 10.60 -59.38 -69.10
CA LEU A 911 11.55 -60.28 -69.77
C LEU A 911 12.89 -59.62 -70.08
N ARG A 912 12.90 -58.32 -70.42
CA ARG A 912 14.12 -57.58 -70.76
C ARG A 912 14.91 -57.07 -69.55
N TYR A 913 14.24 -56.72 -68.46
CA TYR A 913 14.84 -56.01 -67.33
C TYR A 913 14.72 -56.75 -65.98
N GLY A 914 14.03 -57.90 -65.95
CA GLY A 914 13.80 -58.69 -64.74
C GLY A 914 14.89 -59.72 -64.42
N SER A 915 15.62 -60.23 -65.42
CA SER A 915 16.55 -61.37 -65.24
C SER A 915 18.03 -61.04 -65.47
N ALA A 916 18.40 -59.76 -65.58
CA ALA A 916 19.79 -59.36 -65.85
C ALA A 916 20.55 -59.06 -64.53
N PRO A 917 21.68 -59.75 -64.23
CA PRO A 917 22.51 -59.43 -63.06
C PRO A 917 23.23 -58.09 -63.24
N ALA A 918 23.23 -57.26 -62.21
CA ALA A 918 23.87 -55.95 -62.23
C ALA A 918 25.39 -56.08 -62.33
N VAL A 919 25.98 -55.55 -63.41
CA VAL A 919 27.42 -55.22 -63.46
C VAL A 919 27.53 -53.69 -63.50
N ASP A 920 28.20 -53.16 -62.47
CA ASP A 920 28.59 -51.78 -62.19
C ASP A 920 27.62 -50.63 -62.50
N GLY A 921 27.04 -50.10 -61.42
CA GLY A 921 26.58 -48.72 -61.36
C GLY A 921 25.13 -48.45 -61.78
N GLY A 922 24.18 -48.82 -60.92
CA GLY A 922 22.92 -48.08 -60.77
C GLY A 922 21.70 -48.53 -61.58
N ARG A 923 21.53 -49.82 -61.89
CA ARG A 923 20.27 -50.33 -62.46
C ARG A 923 19.62 -51.35 -61.52
N GLY A 924 18.42 -51.05 -61.04
CA GLY A 924 17.60 -51.96 -60.25
C GLY A 924 16.99 -53.04 -61.13
N THR A 925 17.01 -54.29 -60.65
CA THR A 925 16.22 -55.39 -61.21
C THR A 925 14.75 -55.18 -60.88
N ILE A 926 13.88 -55.20 -61.90
CA ILE A 926 12.44 -55.04 -61.71
C ILE A 926 11.86 -56.36 -61.28
N GLU A 927 11.35 -56.45 -60.05
CA GLU A 927 10.80 -57.69 -59.47
C GLU A 927 9.30 -57.82 -59.77
N VAL A 928 8.58 -56.70 -59.65
CA VAL A 928 7.12 -56.68 -59.71
C VAL A 928 6.64 -55.42 -60.44
N VAL A 929 5.72 -55.61 -61.38
CA VAL A 929 4.95 -54.52 -61.98
C VAL A 929 3.47 -54.74 -61.67
N ARG A 930 2.85 -53.80 -60.97
CA ARG A 930 1.41 -53.78 -60.71
C ARG A 930 0.75 -52.74 -61.62
N VAL A 931 -0.24 -53.15 -62.39
CA VAL A 931 -0.95 -52.27 -63.32
C VAL A 931 -2.35 -51.99 -62.79
N ILE A 932 -2.71 -50.71 -62.65
CA ILE A 932 -4.09 -50.30 -62.38
C ILE A 932 -4.83 -50.19 -63.71
N LEU A 933 -5.90 -50.98 -63.87
CA LEU A 933 -6.73 -51.01 -65.06
C LEU A 933 -7.75 -49.87 -65.07
N ARG A 934 -8.32 -49.56 -66.25
CA ARG A 934 -9.37 -48.53 -66.40
C ARG A 934 -10.60 -48.76 -65.53
N ASP A 935 -10.89 -50.01 -65.16
CA ASP A 935 -12.01 -50.39 -64.29
C ASP A 935 -11.63 -50.41 -62.80
N GLY A 936 -10.44 -49.91 -62.44
CA GLY A 936 -9.96 -49.80 -61.07
C GLY A 936 -9.36 -51.10 -60.50
N ARG A 937 -9.48 -52.23 -61.20
CA ARG A 937 -8.85 -53.49 -60.78
C ARG A 937 -7.34 -53.41 -60.97
N THR A 938 -6.60 -54.12 -60.12
CA THR A 938 -5.14 -54.23 -60.24
C THR A 938 -4.75 -55.59 -60.81
N VAL A 939 -3.77 -55.60 -61.71
CA VAL A 939 -3.18 -56.82 -62.27
C VAL A 939 -1.68 -56.80 -62.03
N GLU A 940 -1.17 -57.83 -61.39
CA GLU A 940 0.25 -57.95 -61.08
C GLU A 940 0.97 -58.88 -62.05
N ARG A 941 2.20 -58.51 -62.39
CA ARG A 941 3.13 -59.30 -63.19
C ARG A 941 4.48 -59.33 -62.47
N ARG A 942 5.07 -60.52 -62.40
CA ARG A 942 6.35 -60.79 -61.73
C ARG A 942 7.28 -61.49 -62.71
N VAL A 943 8.58 -61.35 -62.48
CA VAL A 943 9.65 -62.07 -63.21
C VAL A 943 9.56 -63.57 -62.96
#